data_AF-A0A821WWZ4-F1
#
_entry.id   AF-A0A821WWZ4-F1
#
_cell.length_a   1.000
_cell.length_b   1.000
_cell.length_c   1.000
_cell.angle_alpha   90.00
_cell.angle_beta   90.00
_cell.angle_gamma   90.00
#
_symmetry.space_group_name_H-M   'P 1'
#
loop_
_entity.id
_entity.type
_entity.pdbx_description
1 polymer ?
#
loop_
_entity_poly.entity_id
_entity_poly.type
_entity_poly.pdbx_seq_one_letter_code
_entity_poly.pdbx_strand_id
1 'polypeptide(L)'
;MATKETSLRQCIDELSAKNTDYKFPEQAINQAESLKSLSSDLYTDNIRFIYEVIQNADDAQAKYITLTILEDKYFIIAHDGKAFDEKDLHGICGVNHGTKKKDLDKTGYKGLGFKAVFGKSNKVIIYSNGESFRFDSSYQIKWDKQWGANDQQTWKKENDREFIYPWQINPVWTNDNEIPSFIRNFLNQKKNQIHVAYAILLNNVGEINSALNQLIQQPYMFLFLRNICRMTFLTQSIDTISIDRNLSHGLKNVNINKEINSQWIIKRFELDIPDDMLKKLSKDTKAPEKLRFIKKAEMFFAAKYKPLIHNANGEVISGGIEKLREQDSVLFSYLPTKIFEYKFPVLINANFLTNVNREQIHTDSVWNQWLFDKISGEIFQWIKELVKNNKFHFQAYRLIPSKLNPENNILTKRFNDSFARCINHCNFIRNRKNQLLRVNEVIMDLTAMSKQSSFINITSMREYIIKNEETSSQYANDPFIDYDLNLNQIGVEKFTWDQCINMFKSDIFLKTHSIEENKRMIEYFYTKYSKIDTNDGMDIDIQQIPFLMDQNYRLQLIKDIYFPANTMGDNGTNDSEYIFVNKTIFAWLNEKAQKGIKQWLKGLGVDERTDLTYLHKTIIPNVACYITRENAIKTIKMLFMLFQKNAT
;
A
#
# COMPACT_ATOMS: atom_id res chain seq x y z
N MET A 1 -11.96 -39.47 -31.25
CA MET A 1 -13.22 -38.95 -31.84
C MET A 1 -13.10 -37.45 -31.91
N ALA A 2 -12.88 -36.89 -33.11
CA ALA A 2 -12.91 -35.45 -33.31
C ALA A 2 -14.37 -34.98 -33.19
N THR A 3 -14.66 -34.17 -32.18
CA THR A 3 -15.94 -33.47 -32.05
C THR A 3 -16.14 -32.60 -33.29
N LYS A 4 -17.22 -32.84 -34.05
CA LYS A 4 -17.69 -31.91 -35.09
C LYS A 4 -17.81 -30.53 -34.44
N GLU A 5 -17.00 -29.57 -34.88
CA GLU A 5 -17.26 -28.15 -34.57
C GLU A 5 -18.58 -27.78 -35.24
N THR A 6 -19.63 -27.66 -34.43
CA THR A 6 -20.89 -27.04 -34.83
C THR A 6 -20.58 -25.58 -35.17
N SER A 7 -20.92 -25.10 -36.37
CA SER A 7 -20.66 -23.70 -36.74
C SER A 7 -21.47 -22.75 -35.84
N LEU A 8 -20.94 -21.56 -35.53
CA LEU A 8 -21.65 -20.58 -34.70
C LEU A 8 -23.03 -20.27 -35.28
N ARG A 9 -23.15 -20.29 -36.61
CA ARG A 9 -24.41 -20.10 -37.32
C ARG A 9 -25.52 -21.03 -36.83
N GLN A 10 -25.24 -22.33 -36.72
CA GLN A 10 -26.26 -23.29 -36.28
C GLN A 10 -26.72 -22.97 -34.85
N CYS A 11 -25.79 -22.67 -33.94
CA CYS A 11 -26.14 -22.29 -32.57
C CYS A 11 -26.92 -20.98 -32.52
N ILE A 12 -26.60 -19.99 -33.35
CA ILE A 12 -27.33 -18.71 -33.47
C ILE A 12 -28.77 -18.96 -33.93
N ASP A 13 -28.95 -19.78 -34.97
CA ASP A 13 -30.27 -20.10 -35.51
C ASP A 13 -31.12 -20.86 -34.46
N GLU A 14 -30.53 -21.82 -33.75
CA GLU A 14 -31.18 -22.54 -32.64
C GLU A 14 -31.55 -21.62 -31.47
N LEU A 15 -30.64 -20.74 -31.06
CA LEU A 15 -30.87 -19.76 -29.99
C LEU A 15 -31.95 -18.75 -30.36
N SER A 16 -31.91 -18.24 -31.60
CA SER A 16 -32.90 -17.31 -32.11
C SER A 16 -34.28 -17.97 -32.15
N ALA A 17 -34.39 -19.20 -32.67
CA ALA A 17 -35.64 -19.96 -32.66
C ALA A 17 -36.17 -20.20 -31.24
N LYS A 18 -35.30 -20.62 -30.31
CA LYS A 18 -35.69 -20.88 -28.92
C LYS A 18 -36.11 -19.62 -28.17
N ASN A 19 -35.38 -18.53 -28.37
CA ASN A 19 -35.64 -17.28 -27.66
C ASN A 19 -36.81 -16.50 -28.28
N THR A 20 -37.28 -16.87 -29.49
CA THR A 20 -38.47 -16.35 -30.20
C THR A 20 -39.74 -17.20 -29.99
N ASP A 21 -39.65 -18.36 -29.35
CA ASP A 21 -40.78 -19.28 -29.13
C ASP A 21 -41.69 -18.81 -27.99
N TYR A 22 -42.48 -17.77 -28.25
CA TYR A 22 -43.50 -17.26 -27.33
C TYR A 22 -44.89 -17.74 -27.72
N LYS A 23 -45.69 -18.11 -26.73
CA LYS A 23 -47.10 -18.48 -26.97
C LYS A 23 -47.98 -17.28 -27.31
N PHE A 24 -47.65 -16.11 -26.74
CA PHE A 24 -48.42 -14.88 -26.92
C PHE A 24 -47.47 -13.67 -27.14
N PRO A 25 -47.83 -12.69 -27.99
CA PRO A 25 -47.03 -11.49 -28.21
C PRO A 25 -46.67 -10.73 -26.93
N GLU A 26 -47.58 -10.68 -25.97
CA GLU A 26 -47.41 -9.96 -24.71
C GLU A 26 -46.26 -10.53 -23.86
N GLN A 27 -45.96 -11.83 -23.99
CA GLN A 27 -44.83 -12.44 -23.30
C GLN A 27 -43.50 -11.90 -23.82
N ALA A 28 -43.36 -11.81 -25.14
CA ALA A 28 -42.19 -11.22 -25.79
C ALA A 28 -42.03 -9.76 -25.38
N ILE A 29 -43.12 -8.98 -25.40
CA ILE A 29 -43.11 -7.57 -25.04
C ILE A 29 -42.72 -7.38 -23.58
N ASN A 30 -43.33 -8.13 -22.65
CA ASN A 30 -43.02 -8.02 -21.23
C ASN A 30 -41.55 -8.36 -20.93
N GLN A 31 -40.99 -9.36 -21.63
CA GLN A 31 -39.57 -9.69 -21.52
C GLN A 31 -38.68 -8.61 -22.12
N ALA A 32 -39.04 -8.05 -23.27
CA ALA A 32 -38.30 -6.96 -23.90
C ALA A 32 -38.25 -5.70 -23.04
N GLU A 33 -39.39 -5.31 -22.46
CA GLU A 33 -39.50 -4.17 -21.54
C GLU A 33 -38.71 -4.40 -20.25
N SER A 34 -38.76 -5.63 -19.71
CA SER A 34 -37.95 -6.00 -18.53
C SER A 34 -36.45 -5.88 -18.82
N LEU A 35 -36.01 -6.33 -19.99
CA LEU A 35 -34.61 -6.21 -20.43
C LEU A 35 -34.20 -4.76 -20.67
N LYS A 36 -35.12 -3.95 -21.23
CA LYS A 36 -34.91 -2.53 -21.47
C LYS A 36 -34.70 -1.77 -20.15
N SER A 37 -35.61 -1.91 -19.18
CA SER A 37 -35.47 -1.30 -17.84
C SER A 37 -34.19 -1.78 -17.14
N LEU A 38 -33.88 -3.08 -17.20
CA LEU A 38 -32.65 -3.60 -16.61
C LEU A 38 -31.38 -3.01 -17.26
N SER A 39 -31.43 -2.67 -18.55
CA SER A 39 -30.28 -2.13 -19.28
C SER A 39 -30.14 -0.61 -19.08
N SER A 40 -31.25 0.14 -19.01
CA SER A 40 -31.25 1.59 -18.80
C SER A 40 -30.93 1.98 -17.36
N ASP A 41 -31.47 1.25 -16.38
CA ASP A 41 -31.48 1.68 -14.98
C ASP A 41 -30.19 1.28 -14.24
N LEU A 42 -29.44 0.30 -14.77
CA LEU A 42 -28.23 -0.22 -14.14
C LEU A 42 -26.91 0.40 -14.65
N TYR A 43 -26.93 1.07 -15.80
CA TYR A 43 -25.71 1.37 -16.57
C TYR A 43 -25.75 2.74 -17.25
N THR A 44 -25.70 3.81 -16.44
CA THR A 44 -25.50 5.18 -16.94
C THR A 44 -24.03 5.51 -17.23
N ASP A 45 -23.08 4.83 -16.57
CA ASP A 45 -21.64 5.09 -16.67
C ASP A 45 -20.98 4.43 -17.91
N ASN A 46 -20.48 5.27 -18.82
CA ASN A 46 -19.78 4.87 -20.04
C ASN A 46 -18.43 4.17 -19.76
N ILE A 47 -17.68 4.61 -18.74
CA ILE A 47 -16.38 4.00 -18.39
C ILE A 47 -16.59 2.56 -17.95
N ARG A 48 -17.64 2.33 -17.16
CA ARG A 48 -17.98 1.00 -16.66
C ARG A 48 -18.29 0.01 -17.76
N PHE A 49 -19.13 0.38 -18.72
CA PHE A 49 -19.43 -0.49 -19.86
C PHE A 49 -18.16 -0.82 -20.67
N ILE A 50 -17.33 0.18 -21.00
CA ILE A 50 -16.09 -0.04 -21.76
C ILE A 50 -15.17 -1.01 -21.02
N TYR A 51 -15.02 -0.81 -19.70
CA TYR A 51 -14.19 -1.66 -18.87
C TYR A 51 -14.72 -3.10 -18.77
N GLU A 52 -16.04 -3.30 -18.67
CA GLU A 52 -16.64 -4.64 -18.65
C GLU A 52 -16.37 -5.41 -19.96
N VAL A 53 -16.32 -4.73 -21.11
CA VAL A 53 -15.90 -5.36 -22.38
C VAL A 53 -14.39 -5.67 -22.40
N ILE A 54 -13.55 -4.78 -21.88
CA ILE A 54 -12.10 -5.02 -21.72
C ILE A 54 -11.86 -6.26 -20.82
N GLN A 55 -12.62 -6.42 -19.75
CA GLN A 55 -12.55 -7.62 -18.90
C GLN A 55 -12.97 -8.89 -19.62
N ASN A 56 -14.00 -8.83 -20.46
CA ASN A 56 -14.38 -10.00 -21.26
C ASN A 56 -13.26 -10.42 -22.21
N ALA A 57 -12.53 -9.44 -22.79
CA ALA A 57 -11.35 -9.73 -23.59
C ALA A 57 -10.21 -10.34 -22.74
N ASP A 58 -9.98 -9.82 -21.53
CA ASP A 58 -8.99 -10.36 -20.59
C ASP A 58 -9.31 -11.79 -20.13
N ASP A 59 -10.58 -12.08 -19.84
CA ASP A 59 -11.11 -13.42 -19.52
C ASP A 59 -10.97 -14.37 -20.73
N ALA A 60 -11.08 -13.85 -21.96
CA ALA A 60 -10.80 -14.55 -23.20
C ALA A 60 -9.28 -14.66 -23.50
N GLN A 61 -8.43 -14.31 -22.54
CA GLN A 61 -6.97 -14.38 -22.61
C GLN A 61 -6.34 -13.49 -23.69
N ALA A 62 -7.02 -12.40 -24.09
CA ALA A 62 -6.47 -11.41 -25.00
C ALA A 62 -5.16 -10.82 -24.46
N LYS A 63 -4.19 -10.59 -25.34
CA LYS A 63 -2.96 -9.85 -25.05
C LYS A 63 -3.04 -8.41 -25.58
N TYR A 64 -3.71 -8.24 -26.71
CA TYR A 64 -3.84 -6.98 -27.43
C TYR A 64 -5.31 -6.61 -27.63
N ILE A 65 -5.62 -5.36 -27.35
CA ILE A 65 -6.96 -4.79 -27.59
C ILE A 65 -6.83 -3.43 -28.26
N THR A 66 -7.72 -3.17 -29.21
CA THR A 66 -7.83 -1.91 -29.96
C THR A 66 -9.22 -1.32 -29.71
N LEU A 67 -9.27 -0.05 -29.33
CA LEU A 67 -10.49 0.73 -29.16
C LEU A 67 -10.46 1.88 -30.17
N THR A 68 -11.51 2.03 -30.98
CA THR A 68 -11.57 3.10 -32.00
C THR A 68 -13.00 3.53 -32.29
N ILE A 69 -13.18 4.74 -32.81
CA ILE A 69 -14.47 5.20 -33.34
C ILE A 69 -14.32 5.35 -34.85
N LEU A 70 -15.19 4.69 -35.61
CA LEU A 70 -15.21 4.75 -37.07
C LEU A 70 -16.42 5.56 -37.55
N GLU A 71 -16.17 6.44 -38.52
CA GLU A 71 -17.20 7.28 -39.20
C GLU A 71 -18.08 8.09 -38.23
N ASP A 72 -17.55 8.44 -37.05
CA ASP A 72 -18.29 9.07 -35.94
C ASP A 72 -19.64 8.38 -35.64
N LYS A 73 -19.69 7.05 -35.83
CA LYS A 73 -20.93 6.27 -35.73
C LYS A 73 -20.76 4.98 -34.95
N TYR A 74 -19.65 4.29 -35.13
CA TYR A 74 -19.42 2.98 -34.51
C TYR A 74 -18.23 3.02 -33.59
N PHE A 75 -18.45 2.63 -32.34
CA PHE A 75 -17.37 2.32 -31.41
C PHE A 75 -16.97 0.85 -31.58
N ILE A 76 -15.71 0.64 -31.92
CA ILE A 76 -15.12 -0.67 -32.13
C ILE A 76 -14.22 -1.02 -30.96
N ILE A 77 -14.46 -2.17 -30.34
CA ILE A 77 -13.53 -2.82 -29.42
C ILE A 77 -13.11 -4.15 -30.03
N ALA A 78 -11.84 -4.30 -30.40
CA ALA A 78 -11.32 -5.48 -31.07
C ALA A 78 -10.15 -6.09 -30.31
N HIS A 79 -10.08 -7.41 -30.19
CA HIS A 79 -9.04 -8.11 -29.45
C HIS A 79 -8.60 -9.44 -30.10
N ASP A 80 -7.45 -9.93 -29.64
CA ASP A 80 -6.80 -11.19 -30.08
C ASP A 80 -7.11 -12.39 -29.16
N GLY A 81 -7.97 -12.21 -28.16
CA GLY A 81 -8.43 -13.30 -27.29
C GLY A 81 -9.19 -14.41 -28.03
N LYS A 82 -9.56 -15.46 -27.29
CA LYS A 82 -10.33 -16.61 -27.77
C LYS A 82 -11.62 -16.17 -28.49
N ALA A 83 -11.88 -16.76 -29.66
CA ALA A 83 -13.12 -16.63 -30.40
C ALA A 83 -14.32 -17.17 -29.59
N PHE A 84 -15.53 -16.70 -29.91
CA PHE A 84 -16.76 -17.21 -29.30
C PHE A 84 -16.95 -18.69 -29.63
N ASP A 85 -17.38 -19.45 -28.63
CA ASP A 85 -17.93 -20.79 -28.81
C ASP A 85 -19.43 -20.82 -28.43
N GLU A 86 -20.04 -21.99 -28.58
CA GLU A 86 -21.45 -22.25 -28.24
C GLU A 86 -21.78 -21.83 -26.79
N LYS A 87 -20.88 -22.11 -25.84
CA LYS A 87 -21.09 -21.76 -24.42
C LYS A 87 -21.05 -20.25 -24.24
N ASP A 88 -20.10 -19.57 -24.86
CA ASP A 88 -19.98 -18.11 -24.80
C ASP A 88 -21.22 -17.45 -25.42
N LEU A 89 -21.79 -18.01 -26.49
CA LEU A 89 -23.03 -17.53 -27.12
C LEU A 89 -24.26 -17.75 -26.23
N HIS A 90 -24.42 -18.92 -25.62
CA HIS A 90 -25.45 -19.14 -24.60
C HIS A 90 -25.31 -18.17 -23.41
N GLY A 91 -24.07 -17.87 -23.00
CA GLY A 91 -23.78 -16.96 -21.90
C GLY A 91 -24.15 -15.51 -22.20
N ILE A 92 -23.86 -15.03 -23.41
CA ILE A 92 -24.17 -13.65 -23.81
C ILE A 92 -25.68 -13.45 -24.03
N CYS A 93 -26.37 -14.46 -24.59
CA CYS A 93 -27.81 -14.45 -24.84
C CYS A 93 -28.66 -14.80 -23.61
N GLY A 94 -28.10 -15.40 -22.55
CA GLY A 94 -28.85 -15.74 -21.35
C GLY A 94 -29.15 -14.55 -20.43
N VAL A 95 -30.35 -14.49 -19.83
CA VAL A 95 -30.68 -13.56 -18.73
C VAL A 95 -30.35 -14.25 -17.41
N ASN A 96 -29.41 -13.69 -16.63
CA ASN A 96 -29.02 -14.25 -15.32
C ASN A 96 -28.54 -15.73 -15.37
N HIS A 97 -28.13 -16.23 -16.54
CA HIS A 97 -27.57 -17.57 -16.78
C HIS A 97 -26.21 -17.49 -17.48
N GLY A 98 -25.35 -16.56 -17.02
CA GLY A 98 -24.00 -16.44 -17.57
C GLY A 98 -23.17 -17.71 -17.29
N THR A 99 -22.40 -18.14 -18.29
CA THR A 99 -21.41 -19.24 -18.18
C THR A 99 -20.39 -19.04 -17.06
N LYS A 100 -20.25 -17.80 -16.54
CA LYS A 100 -19.38 -17.40 -15.43
C LYS A 100 -19.91 -17.77 -14.03
N LYS A 101 -21.14 -18.29 -13.88
CA LYS A 101 -21.74 -18.63 -12.57
C LYS A 101 -21.01 -19.75 -11.83
N LYS A 102 -20.44 -20.72 -12.56
CA LYS A 102 -19.72 -21.88 -11.99
C LYS A 102 -18.19 -21.80 -12.15
N ASP A 103 -17.71 -21.00 -13.10
CA ASP A 103 -16.29 -20.88 -13.41
C ASP A 103 -15.61 -19.88 -12.46
N LEU A 104 -14.71 -20.38 -11.61
CA LEU A 104 -13.99 -19.58 -10.61
C LEU A 104 -13.00 -18.60 -11.24
N ASP A 105 -12.50 -18.90 -12.45
CA ASP A 105 -11.46 -18.11 -13.11
C ASP A 105 -12.00 -16.90 -13.89
N LYS A 106 -13.32 -16.88 -14.15
CA LYS A 106 -13.98 -15.78 -14.87
C LYS A 106 -14.49 -14.67 -13.95
N THR A 107 -14.28 -13.43 -14.39
CA THR A 107 -14.62 -12.21 -13.64
C THR A 107 -16.12 -11.91 -13.66
N GLY A 108 -16.70 -11.62 -12.48
CA GLY A 108 -18.12 -11.29 -12.30
C GLY A 108 -19.05 -12.48 -12.06
N TYR A 109 -20.25 -12.22 -11.52
CA TYR A 109 -21.24 -13.25 -11.16
C TYR A 109 -22.69 -12.93 -11.60
N LYS A 110 -22.98 -11.68 -12.00
CA LYS A 110 -24.37 -11.25 -12.32
C LYS A 110 -24.80 -11.61 -13.76
N GLY A 111 -23.87 -11.88 -14.68
CA GLY A 111 -24.20 -12.19 -16.09
C GLY A 111 -24.82 -11.03 -16.89
N LEU A 112 -24.80 -9.81 -16.32
CA LEU A 112 -25.38 -8.60 -16.90
C LEU A 112 -24.34 -7.66 -17.54
N GLY A 113 -23.04 -7.91 -17.37
CA GLY A 113 -22.00 -6.94 -17.75
C GLY A 113 -22.01 -6.58 -19.24
N PHE A 114 -22.10 -7.55 -20.14
CA PHE A 114 -22.20 -7.25 -21.58
C PHE A 114 -23.48 -6.47 -21.92
N LYS A 115 -24.60 -6.76 -21.25
CA LYS A 115 -25.91 -6.13 -21.56
C LYS A 115 -25.94 -4.63 -21.31
N ALA A 116 -24.98 -4.10 -20.53
CA ALA A 116 -24.78 -2.66 -20.38
C ALA A 116 -24.62 -1.93 -21.74
N VAL A 117 -24.10 -2.62 -22.76
CA VAL A 117 -23.96 -2.06 -24.11
C VAL A 117 -25.30 -1.63 -24.71
N PHE A 118 -26.40 -2.31 -24.36
CA PHE A 118 -27.73 -2.05 -24.92
C PHE A 118 -28.37 -0.79 -24.35
N GLY A 119 -27.88 -0.27 -23.22
CA GLY A 119 -28.24 1.07 -22.73
C GLY A 119 -27.62 2.19 -23.57
N LYS A 120 -26.54 1.90 -24.32
CA LYS A 120 -25.76 2.86 -25.11
C LYS A 120 -25.93 2.70 -26.62
N SER A 121 -26.56 1.62 -27.05
CA SER A 121 -26.68 1.23 -28.44
C SER A 121 -27.93 0.41 -28.70
N ASN A 122 -28.56 0.68 -29.84
CA ASN A 122 -29.68 -0.09 -30.38
C ASN A 122 -29.25 -1.20 -31.35
N LYS A 123 -27.94 -1.29 -31.66
CA LYS A 123 -27.37 -2.26 -32.60
C LYS A 123 -25.90 -2.56 -32.29
N VAL A 124 -25.61 -3.82 -32.02
CA VAL A 124 -24.25 -4.31 -31.76
C VAL A 124 -23.94 -5.46 -32.70
N ILE A 125 -22.90 -5.33 -33.51
CA ILE A 125 -22.38 -6.39 -34.38
C ILE A 125 -21.17 -7.01 -33.67
N ILE A 126 -21.11 -8.33 -33.62
CA ILE A 126 -20.02 -9.10 -33.05
C ILE A 126 -19.40 -9.93 -34.17
N TYR A 127 -18.11 -9.70 -34.40
CA TYR A 127 -17.25 -10.50 -35.26
C TYR A 127 -16.48 -11.49 -34.40
N SER A 128 -16.40 -12.75 -34.83
CA SER A 128 -15.66 -13.82 -34.17
C SER A 128 -15.06 -14.78 -35.22
N ASN A 129 -13.76 -14.66 -35.45
CA ASN A 129 -12.95 -15.53 -36.33
C ASN A 129 -13.55 -15.81 -37.72
N GLY A 130 -14.03 -14.76 -38.39
CA GLY A 130 -14.62 -14.86 -39.74
C GLY A 130 -16.13 -15.04 -39.76
N GLU A 131 -16.76 -15.34 -38.63
CA GLU A 131 -18.21 -15.39 -38.48
C GLU A 131 -18.71 -14.10 -37.81
N SER A 132 -19.93 -13.67 -38.15
CA SER A 132 -20.52 -12.45 -37.57
C SER A 132 -21.99 -12.64 -37.22
N PHE A 133 -22.38 -12.01 -36.13
CA PHE A 133 -23.77 -11.94 -35.68
C PHE A 133 -24.04 -10.58 -35.05
N ARG A 134 -25.32 -10.24 -34.86
CA ARG A 134 -25.71 -8.96 -34.30
C ARG A 134 -26.87 -9.08 -33.33
N PHE A 135 -26.97 -8.12 -32.43
CA PHE A 135 -28.17 -7.78 -31.69
C PHE A 135 -28.68 -6.47 -32.25
N ASP A 136 -29.93 -6.43 -32.71
CA ASP A 136 -30.45 -5.30 -33.47
C ASP A 136 -31.93 -5.08 -33.12
N SER A 137 -32.23 -3.96 -32.46
CA SER A 137 -33.60 -3.59 -32.09
C SER A 137 -34.52 -3.33 -33.29
N SER A 138 -33.93 -3.06 -34.47
CA SER A 138 -34.69 -2.84 -35.71
C SER A 138 -34.93 -4.13 -36.49
N TYR A 139 -34.39 -5.26 -36.04
CA TYR A 139 -34.57 -6.54 -36.73
C TYR A 139 -36.02 -7.00 -36.65
N GLN A 140 -36.63 -7.16 -37.82
CA GLN A 140 -38.00 -7.65 -37.94
C GLN A 140 -38.00 -9.17 -37.82
N ILE A 141 -38.59 -9.68 -36.73
CA ILE A 141 -38.84 -11.11 -36.58
C ILE A 141 -40.05 -11.52 -37.43
N LYS A 142 -40.07 -12.80 -37.83
CA LYS A 142 -41.24 -13.37 -38.51
C LYS A 142 -42.40 -13.45 -37.52
N TRP A 143 -43.56 -12.94 -37.91
CA TRP A 143 -44.78 -13.05 -37.10
C TRP A 143 -45.20 -14.52 -36.95
N ASP A 144 -45.46 -14.96 -35.71
CA ASP A 144 -45.97 -16.31 -35.47
C ASP A 144 -47.46 -16.38 -35.78
N LYS A 145 -47.85 -17.36 -36.60
CA LYS A 145 -49.24 -17.62 -36.94
C LYS A 145 -50.09 -17.97 -35.71
N GLN A 146 -49.47 -18.44 -34.63
CA GLN A 146 -50.14 -18.77 -33.38
C GLN A 146 -50.59 -17.52 -32.60
N TRP A 147 -50.10 -16.32 -32.93
CA TRP A 147 -50.43 -15.07 -32.24
C TRP A 147 -51.77 -14.44 -32.66
N GLY A 148 -52.57 -15.12 -33.48
CA GLY A 148 -53.97 -14.78 -33.78
C GLY A 148 -54.16 -13.65 -34.80
N ALA A 149 -53.36 -12.59 -34.76
CA ALA A 149 -53.34 -11.56 -35.81
C ALA A 149 -52.59 -12.06 -37.06
N ASN A 150 -52.95 -11.55 -38.24
CA ASN A 150 -52.29 -11.94 -39.50
C ASN A 150 -50.85 -11.40 -39.59
N ASP A 151 -50.57 -10.28 -38.93
CA ASP A 151 -49.28 -9.60 -38.97
C ASP A 151 -49.14 -8.61 -37.78
N GLN A 152 -47.92 -8.10 -37.60
CA GLN A 152 -47.57 -7.16 -36.53
C GLN A 152 -48.33 -5.82 -36.59
N GLN A 153 -48.65 -5.31 -37.79
CA GLN A 153 -49.38 -4.03 -37.93
C GLN A 153 -50.85 -4.18 -37.52
N THR A 154 -51.46 -5.29 -37.92
CA THR A 154 -52.83 -5.65 -37.53
C THR A 154 -52.91 -5.78 -36.01
N TRP A 155 -52.01 -6.55 -35.39
CA TRP A 155 -51.97 -6.70 -33.93
C TRP A 155 -51.78 -5.36 -33.21
N LYS A 156 -50.86 -4.51 -33.70
CA LYS A 156 -50.61 -3.18 -33.15
C LYS A 156 -51.85 -2.30 -33.15
N LYS A 157 -52.61 -2.30 -34.25
CA LYS A 157 -53.85 -1.52 -34.38
C LYS A 157 -54.96 -2.03 -33.47
N GLU A 158 -55.07 -3.35 -33.32
CA GLU A 158 -56.08 -3.98 -32.46
C GLU A 158 -55.81 -3.77 -30.96
N ASN A 159 -54.54 -3.68 -30.57
CA ASN A 159 -54.12 -3.61 -29.17
C ASN A 159 -53.63 -2.22 -28.72
N ASP A 160 -53.62 -1.23 -29.63
CA ASP A 160 -53.08 0.12 -29.43
C ASP A 160 -51.69 0.11 -28.77
N ARG A 161 -50.82 -0.80 -29.22
CA ARG A 161 -49.52 -1.06 -28.59
C ARG A 161 -48.47 -1.47 -29.61
N GLU A 162 -47.26 -0.92 -29.47
CA GLU A 162 -46.11 -1.34 -30.26
C GLU A 162 -45.66 -2.75 -29.84
N PHE A 163 -45.44 -3.63 -30.82
CA PHE A 163 -44.78 -4.90 -30.57
C PHE A 163 -43.26 -4.68 -30.49
N ILE A 164 -42.69 -4.97 -29.32
CA ILE A 164 -41.27 -4.92 -29.05
C ILE A 164 -40.81 -6.33 -28.71
N TYR A 165 -39.74 -6.75 -29.37
CA TYR A 165 -39.18 -8.08 -29.20
C TYR A 165 -37.89 -8.02 -28.35
N PRO A 166 -37.56 -9.04 -27.52
CA PRO A 166 -36.39 -9.02 -26.64
C PRO A 166 -35.07 -9.20 -27.40
N TRP A 167 -34.75 -8.27 -28.29
CA TRP A 167 -33.59 -8.29 -29.17
C TRP A 167 -32.26 -8.38 -28.43
N GLN A 168 -32.17 -7.94 -27.17
CA GLN A 168 -30.94 -7.97 -26.34
C GLN A 168 -30.44 -9.39 -26.02
N ILE A 169 -31.30 -10.40 -26.18
CA ILE A 169 -30.98 -11.81 -25.94
C ILE A 169 -31.11 -12.68 -27.19
N ASN A 170 -31.42 -12.06 -28.33
CA ASN A 170 -31.68 -12.76 -29.57
C ASN A 170 -30.60 -12.44 -30.61
N PRO A 171 -29.63 -13.34 -30.81
CA PRO A 171 -28.60 -13.14 -31.80
C PRO A 171 -29.18 -13.33 -33.21
N VAL A 172 -28.74 -12.50 -34.14
CA VAL A 172 -29.10 -12.56 -35.56
C VAL A 172 -27.85 -12.81 -36.38
N TRP A 173 -27.83 -13.90 -37.15
CA TRP A 173 -26.74 -14.16 -38.07
C TRP A 173 -26.54 -12.97 -39.03
N THR A 174 -25.30 -12.57 -39.25
CA THR A 174 -24.97 -11.39 -40.06
C THR A 174 -23.98 -11.79 -41.14
N ASN A 175 -24.43 -11.77 -42.40
CA ASN A 175 -23.57 -12.04 -43.53
C ASN A 175 -22.64 -10.85 -43.78
N ASP A 176 -21.49 -11.10 -44.42
CA ASP A 176 -20.51 -10.06 -44.68
C ASP A 176 -21.11 -8.84 -45.40
N ASN A 177 -21.99 -9.04 -46.39
CA ASN A 177 -22.62 -7.95 -47.13
C ASN A 177 -23.48 -7.02 -46.26
N GLU A 178 -24.00 -7.49 -45.12
CA GLU A 178 -24.79 -6.72 -44.15
C GLU A 178 -23.94 -5.88 -43.19
N ILE A 179 -22.63 -6.14 -43.10
CA ILE A 179 -21.70 -5.38 -42.28
C ILE A 179 -21.28 -4.10 -43.04
N PRO A 180 -21.33 -2.91 -42.42
CA PRO A 180 -20.86 -1.68 -43.06
C PRO A 180 -19.44 -1.81 -43.63
N SER A 181 -19.22 -1.27 -44.84
CA SER A 181 -17.97 -1.45 -45.61
C SER A 181 -16.72 -0.98 -44.86
N PHE A 182 -16.80 0.15 -44.14
CA PHE A 182 -15.69 0.66 -43.33
C PHE A 182 -15.32 -0.27 -42.16
N ILE A 183 -16.30 -0.96 -41.55
CA ILE A 183 -16.05 -1.96 -40.51
C ILE A 183 -15.38 -3.19 -41.14
N ARG A 184 -15.88 -3.67 -42.28
CA ARG A 184 -15.24 -4.77 -43.02
C ARG A 184 -13.80 -4.45 -43.40
N ASN A 185 -13.55 -3.23 -43.87
CA ASN A 185 -12.21 -2.78 -44.23
C ASN A 185 -11.29 -2.79 -43.00
N PHE A 186 -11.76 -2.29 -41.86
CA PHE A 186 -11.01 -2.34 -40.60
C PHE A 186 -10.67 -3.78 -40.17
N LEU A 187 -11.66 -4.68 -40.19
CA LEU A 187 -11.47 -6.10 -39.84
C LEU A 187 -10.49 -6.78 -40.80
N ASN A 188 -10.62 -6.55 -42.11
CA ASN A 188 -9.76 -7.14 -43.13
C ASN A 188 -8.31 -6.65 -43.04
N GLN A 189 -8.09 -5.36 -42.81
CA GLN A 189 -6.75 -4.79 -42.61
C GLN A 189 -6.01 -5.42 -41.41
N LYS A 190 -6.75 -5.94 -40.43
CA LYS A 190 -6.22 -6.53 -39.21
C LYS A 190 -6.63 -7.98 -39.01
N LYS A 191 -6.91 -8.71 -40.09
CA LYS A 191 -7.47 -10.08 -40.05
C LYS A 191 -6.66 -11.06 -39.20
N ASN A 192 -5.34 -10.91 -39.19
CA ASN A 192 -4.43 -11.77 -38.41
C ASN A 192 -4.18 -11.28 -36.97
N GLN A 193 -4.76 -10.15 -36.58
CA GLN A 193 -4.57 -9.50 -35.27
C GLN A 193 -5.86 -9.43 -34.45
N ILE A 194 -7.02 -9.59 -35.11
CA ILE A 194 -8.34 -9.50 -34.50
C ILE A 194 -9.01 -10.86 -34.61
N HIS A 195 -9.28 -11.48 -33.46
CA HIS A 195 -10.08 -12.68 -33.40
C HIS A 195 -11.54 -12.35 -33.07
N VAL A 196 -11.77 -11.34 -32.23
CA VAL A 196 -13.11 -10.88 -31.84
C VAL A 196 -13.18 -9.37 -31.93
N ALA A 197 -14.29 -8.85 -32.46
CA ALA A 197 -14.58 -7.42 -32.42
C ALA A 197 -16.05 -7.15 -32.12
N TYR A 198 -16.28 -6.17 -31.25
CA TYR A 198 -17.59 -5.59 -30.97
C TYR A 198 -17.69 -4.27 -31.72
N ALA A 199 -18.64 -4.14 -32.64
CA ALA A 199 -18.96 -2.91 -33.34
C ALA A 199 -20.31 -2.39 -32.86
N ILE A 200 -20.27 -1.29 -32.11
CA ILE A 200 -21.39 -0.78 -31.33
C ILE A 200 -21.86 0.52 -31.96
N LEU A 201 -23.10 0.55 -32.44
CA LEU A 201 -23.70 1.76 -33.00
C LEU A 201 -23.95 2.78 -31.88
N LEU A 202 -23.32 3.94 -31.96
CA LEU A 202 -23.36 4.94 -30.89
C LEU A 202 -24.62 5.79 -30.94
N ASN A 203 -25.27 5.96 -29.78
CA ASN A 203 -26.32 6.97 -29.60
C ASN A 203 -25.71 8.36 -29.35
N ASN A 204 -24.56 8.44 -28.68
CA ASN A 204 -23.85 9.68 -28.37
C ASN A 204 -22.32 9.47 -28.44
N VAL A 205 -21.68 10.03 -29.47
CA VAL A 205 -20.23 9.88 -29.71
C VAL A 205 -19.39 10.66 -28.71
N GLY A 206 -19.84 11.86 -28.32
CA GLY A 206 -19.10 12.75 -27.42
C GLY A 206 -18.91 12.13 -26.02
N GLU A 207 -19.94 11.44 -25.53
CA GLU A 207 -19.91 10.69 -24.28
C GLU A 207 -18.84 9.57 -24.26
N ILE A 208 -18.73 8.82 -25.36
CA ILE A 208 -17.73 7.74 -25.50
C ILE A 208 -16.33 8.30 -25.65
N ASN A 209 -16.13 9.37 -26.42
CA ASN A 209 -14.85 10.06 -26.51
C ASN A 209 -14.37 10.56 -25.15
N SER A 210 -15.26 11.17 -24.35
CA SER A 210 -14.95 11.59 -22.99
C SER A 210 -14.53 10.40 -22.11
N ALA A 211 -15.26 9.28 -22.19
CA ALA A 211 -14.93 8.08 -21.44
C ALA A 211 -13.57 7.47 -21.84
N LEU A 212 -13.26 7.42 -23.14
CA LEU A 212 -11.95 6.95 -23.64
C LEU A 212 -10.81 7.84 -23.14
N ASN A 213 -10.98 9.16 -23.19
CA ASN A 213 -9.98 10.11 -22.67
C ASN A 213 -9.76 9.92 -21.16
N GLN A 214 -10.82 9.71 -20.38
CA GLN A 214 -10.69 9.44 -18.95
C GLN A 214 -9.97 8.11 -18.67
N LEU A 215 -10.20 7.06 -19.47
CA LEU A 215 -9.47 5.80 -19.37
C LEU A 215 -7.97 5.97 -19.64
N ILE A 216 -7.61 6.77 -20.64
CA ILE A 216 -6.21 7.08 -20.98
C ILE A 216 -5.51 7.82 -19.83
N GLN A 217 -6.22 8.74 -19.17
CA GLN A 217 -5.70 9.51 -18.03
C GLN A 217 -5.54 8.67 -16.75
N GLN A 218 -6.17 7.50 -16.65
CA GLN A 218 -6.16 6.65 -15.46
C GLN A 218 -5.68 5.21 -15.77
N PRO A 219 -4.46 5.05 -16.31
CA PRO A 219 -4.00 3.76 -16.81
C PRO A 219 -3.74 2.73 -15.69
N TYR A 220 -3.64 3.18 -14.43
CA TYR A 220 -3.48 2.29 -13.27
C TYR A 220 -4.68 1.36 -13.04
N MET A 221 -5.87 1.67 -13.59
CA MET A 221 -7.04 0.78 -13.50
C MET A 221 -6.82 -0.57 -14.19
N PHE A 222 -5.86 -0.64 -15.11
CA PHE A 222 -5.58 -1.85 -15.88
C PHE A 222 -4.55 -2.77 -15.20
N LEU A 223 -3.93 -2.33 -14.09
CA LEU A 223 -2.91 -3.08 -13.34
C LEU A 223 -3.33 -4.49 -12.92
N PHE A 224 -4.63 -4.66 -12.68
CA PHE A 224 -5.24 -5.89 -12.16
C PHE A 224 -5.75 -6.83 -13.26
N LEU A 225 -5.70 -6.43 -14.54
CA LEU A 225 -5.96 -7.34 -15.65
C LEU A 225 -4.95 -8.49 -15.61
N ARG A 226 -5.32 -9.69 -16.05
CA ARG A 226 -4.49 -10.89 -15.96
C ARG A 226 -3.65 -11.10 -17.22
N ASN A 227 -4.26 -10.89 -18.38
CA ASN A 227 -3.74 -11.29 -19.68
C ASN A 227 -3.36 -10.10 -20.57
N ILE A 228 -4.17 -9.05 -20.59
CA ILE A 228 -3.95 -7.90 -21.47
C ILE A 228 -2.64 -7.21 -21.09
N CYS A 229 -1.80 -7.01 -22.11
CA CYS A 229 -0.50 -6.38 -22.01
C CYS A 229 -0.47 -5.02 -22.70
N ARG A 230 -1.30 -4.80 -23.72
CA ARG A 230 -1.34 -3.55 -24.48
C ARG A 230 -2.76 -3.22 -24.97
N MET A 231 -3.16 -1.98 -24.71
CA MET A 231 -4.37 -1.34 -25.22
C MET A 231 -3.99 -0.22 -26.17
N THR A 232 -4.58 -0.19 -27.36
CA THR A 232 -4.40 0.87 -28.34
C THR A 232 -5.71 1.63 -28.52
N PHE A 233 -5.69 2.93 -28.26
CA PHE A 233 -6.80 3.85 -28.45
C PHE A 233 -6.54 4.63 -29.74
N LEU A 234 -7.34 4.36 -30.77
CA LEU A 234 -7.29 5.06 -32.05
C LEU A 234 -8.46 6.06 -32.07
N THR A 235 -8.22 7.23 -31.50
CA THR A 235 -9.20 8.34 -31.43
C THR A 235 -8.73 9.47 -32.35
N GLN A 236 -8.78 10.73 -31.90
CA GLN A 236 -8.12 11.85 -32.57
C GLN A 236 -6.59 11.70 -32.53
N SER A 237 -6.07 11.12 -31.45
CA SER A 237 -4.68 10.70 -31.28
C SER A 237 -4.59 9.18 -31.19
N ILE A 238 -3.39 8.66 -31.47
CA ILE A 238 -3.05 7.26 -31.20
C ILE A 238 -2.38 7.20 -29.84
N ASP A 239 -3.09 6.66 -28.86
CA ASP A 239 -2.57 6.44 -27.52
C ASP A 239 -2.41 4.94 -27.26
N THR A 240 -1.26 4.53 -26.75
CA THR A 240 -0.96 3.15 -26.39
C THR A 240 -0.68 3.06 -24.90
N ILE A 241 -1.50 2.29 -24.18
CA ILE A 241 -1.22 1.91 -22.79
C ILE A 241 -0.62 0.50 -22.79
N SER A 242 0.53 0.31 -22.14
CA SER A 242 1.11 -1.02 -21.93
C SER A 242 1.47 -1.27 -20.48
N ILE A 243 1.36 -2.53 -20.06
CA ILE A 243 1.75 -2.98 -18.72
C ILE A 243 2.91 -3.95 -18.86
N ASP A 244 4.10 -3.51 -18.47
CA ASP A 244 5.27 -4.38 -18.40
C ASP A 244 5.19 -5.23 -17.12
N ARG A 245 5.14 -6.55 -17.30
CA ARG A 245 5.04 -7.55 -16.23
C ARG A 245 6.33 -8.32 -15.99
N ASN A 246 7.40 -8.04 -16.76
CA ASN A 246 8.64 -8.84 -16.75
C ASN A 246 9.68 -8.33 -15.74
N LEU A 247 9.31 -7.42 -14.84
CA LEU A 247 10.25 -6.86 -13.88
C LEU A 247 10.36 -7.76 -12.63
N SER A 248 11.54 -7.77 -12.04
CA SER A 248 11.80 -8.50 -10.80
C SER A 248 11.04 -7.90 -9.61
N HIS A 249 10.84 -8.73 -8.58
CA HIS A 249 10.23 -8.34 -7.30
C HIS A 249 8.78 -7.83 -7.37
N GLY A 250 8.01 -8.26 -8.39
CA GLY A 250 6.61 -7.88 -8.54
C GLY A 250 6.39 -6.42 -8.97
N LEU A 251 7.45 -5.74 -9.40
CA LEU A 251 7.34 -4.41 -10.00
C LEU A 251 6.65 -4.50 -11.37
N LYS A 252 5.86 -3.49 -11.72
CA LYS A 252 5.25 -3.34 -13.03
C LYS A 252 5.34 -1.90 -13.47
N ASN A 253 5.64 -1.68 -14.75
CA ASN A 253 5.58 -0.36 -15.35
C ASN A 253 4.25 -0.22 -16.10
N VAL A 254 3.55 0.87 -15.85
CA VAL A 254 2.44 1.32 -16.68
C VAL A 254 3.00 2.38 -17.60
N ASN A 255 2.97 2.11 -18.90
CA ASN A 255 3.49 3.01 -19.90
C ASN A 255 2.35 3.62 -20.71
N ILE A 256 2.49 4.90 -21.05
CA ILE A 256 1.67 5.58 -22.07
C ILE A 256 2.63 5.96 -23.20
N ASN A 257 2.32 5.57 -24.44
CA ASN A 257 3.11 5.91 -25.62
C ASN A 257 4.61 5.56 -25.51
N LYS A 258 4.91 4.43 -24.83
CA LYS A 258 6.26 3.92 -24.51
C LYS A 258 7.00 4.64 -23.37
N GLU A 259 6.44 5.72 -22.83
CA GLU A 259 6.99 6.41 -21.66
C GLU A 259 6.41 5.83 -20.37
N ILE A 260 7.25 5.70 -19.34
CA ILE A 260 6.82 5.21 -18.02
C ILE A 260 5.94 6.29 -17.37
N ASN A 261 4.64 6.01 -17.28
CA ASN A 261 3.68 6.89 -16.60
C ASN A 261 3.72 6.66 -15.07
N SER A 262 3.76 5.40 -14.65
CA SER A 262 3.85 5.05 -13.22
C SER A 262 4.42 3.65 -13.01
N GLN A 263 5.00 3.42 -11.83
CA GLN A 263 5.48 2.10 -11.42
C GLN A 263 4.76 1.62 -10.16
N TRP A 264 4.49 0.33 -10.12
CA TRP A 264 3.68 -0.29 -9.07
C TRP A 264 4.26 -1.63 -8.66
N ILE A 265 4.31 -1.89 -7.36
CA ILE A 265 4.59 -3.22 -6.82
C ILE A 265 3.25 -3.91 -6.63
N ILE A 266 3.02 -5.06 -7.27
CA ILE A 266 1.75 -5.79 -7.16
C ILE A 266 1.95 -7.11 -6.43
N LYS A 267 1.04 -7.40 -5.51
CA LYS A 267 0.94 -8.69 -4.84
C LYS A 267 -0.46 -9.25 -4.97
N ARG A 268 -0.55 -10.52 -5.36
CA ARG A 268 -1.77 -11.33 -5.35
C ARG A 268 -1.75 -12.21 -4.10
N PHE A 269 -2.88 -12.27 -3.42
CA PHE A 269 -3.16 -13.14 -2.29
C PHE A 269 -4.26 -14.11 -2.69
N GLU A 270 -4.05 -15.38 -2.41
CA GLU A 270 -5.09 -16.41 -2.44
C GLU A 270 -5.48 -16.71 -1.00
N LEU A 271 -6.74 -16.47 -0.67
CA LEU A 271 -7.26 -16.56 0.69
C LEU A 271 -8.16 -17.78 0.80
N ASP A 272 -7.75 -18.77 1.58
CA ASP A 272 -8.60 -19.91 1.89
C ASP A 272 -9.74 -19.47 2.82
N ILE A 273 -10.97 -19.85 2.47
CA ILE A 273 -12.16 -19.49 3.22
C ILE A 273 -12.40 -20.57 4.27
N PRO A 274 -12.37 -20.23 5.58
CA PRO A 274 -12.56 -21.24 6.61
C PRO A 274 -14.00 -21.79 6.64
N ASP A 275 -14.17 -23.02 7.12
CA ASP A 275 -15.45 -23.74 7.10
C ASP A 275 -16.56 -23.02 7.87
N ASP A 276 -16.22 -22.31 8.95
CA ASP A 276 -17.19 -21.52 9.71
C ASP A 276 -17.74 -20.34 8.88
N MET A 277 -16.89 -19.73 8.05
CA MET A 277 -17.26 -18.68 7.12
C MET A 277 -18.11 -19.22 5.98
N LEU A 278 -17.79 -20.39 5.42
CA LEU A 278 -18.65 -21.07 4.42
C LEU A 278 -20.05 -21.33 4.97
N LYS A 279 -20.16 -21.78 6.22
CA LYS A 279 -21.46 -21.97 6.89
C LYS A 279 -22.24 -20.66 7.01
N LYS A 280 -21.59 -19.56 7.37
CA LYS A 280 -22.24 -18.23 7.44
C LYS A 280 -22.66 -17.74 6.05
N LEU A 281 -21.80 -17.88 5.03
CA LEU A 281 -22.08 -17.48 3.66
C LEU A 281 -23.21 -18.28 3.02
N SER A 282 -23.31 -19.58 3.31
CA SER A 282 -24.40 -20.43 2.81
C SER A 282 -25.79 -19.94 3.22
N LYS A 283 -25.87 -19.22 4.35
CA LYS A 283 -27.11 -18.62 4.89
C LYS A 283 -27.30 -17.16 4.48
N ASP A 284 -26.29 -16.51 3.89
CA ASP A 284 -26.37 -15.12 3.46
C ASP A 284 -27.17 -15.03 2.15
N THR A 285 -28.44 -14.66 2.27
CA THR A 285 -29.34 -14.50 1.11
C THR A 285 -28.92 -13.36 0.20
N LYS A 286 -28.13 -12.40 0.68
CA LYS A 286 -27.58 -11.27 -0.10
C LYS A 286 -26.35 -11.68 -0.90
N ALA A 287 -25.63 -12.72 -0.47
CA ALA A 287 -24.49 -13.24 -1.21
C ALA A 287 -24.96 -13.98 -2.49
N PRO A 288 -24.32 -13.74 -3.63
CA PRO A 288 -24.56 -14.49 -4.86
C PRO A 288 -24.21 -15.97 -4.69
N GLU A 289 -24.93 -16.86 -5.37
CA GLU A 289 -24.74 -18.32 -5.31
C GLU A 289 -23.27 -18.73 -5.51
N LYS A 290 -22.57 -18.11 -6.48
CA LYS A 290 -21.14 -18.34 -6.73
C LYS A 290 -20.27 -18.15 -5.48
N LEU A 291 -20.57 -17.15 -4.65
CA LEU A 291 -19.80 -16.86 -3.42
C LEU A 291 -20.24 -17.73 -2.24
N ARG A 292 -21.43 -18.34 -2.27
CA ARG A 292 -21.88 -19.22 -1.17
C ARG A 292 -21.11 -20.53 -1.09
N PHE A 293 -20.49 -20.95 -2.20
CA PHE A 293 -19.77 -22.22 -2.32
C PHE A 293 -18.30 -22.07 -2.73
N ILE A 294 -17.80 -20.83 -2.81
CA ILE A 294 -16.42 -20.59 -3.21
C ILE A 294 -15.47 -20.98 -2.06
N LYS A 295 -14.38 -21.68 -2.37
CA LYS A 295 -13.39 -22.13 -1.37
C LYS A 295 -12.21 -21.17 -1.19
N LYS A 296 -11.94 -20.36 -2.21
CA LYS A 296 -10.83 -19.42 -2.24
C LYS A 296 -11.29 -18.04 -2.68
N ALA A 297 -10.78 -17.00 -2.03
CA ALA A 297 -10.90 -15.63 -2.48
C ALA A 297 -9.58 -15.14 -3.06
N GLU A 298 -9.65 -14.16 -3.95
CA GLU A 298 -8.47 -13.44 -4.42
C GLU A 298 -8.50 -11.99 -3.98
N MET A 299 -7.35 -11.49 -3.59
CA MET A 299 -7.14 -10.09 -3.27
C MET A 299 -5.84 -9.63 -3.92
N PHE A 300 -5.88 -8.44 -4.53
CA PHE A 300 -4.70 -7.83 -5.16
C PHE A 300 -4.41 -6.51 -4.48
N PHE A 301 -3.14 -6.29 -4.13
CA PHE A 301 -2.64 -4.99 -3.70
C PHE A 301 -1.69 -4.41 -4.72
N ALA A 302 -1.73 -3.10 -4.91
CA ALA A 302 -0.73 -2.36 -5.69
C ALA A 302 -0.21 -1.15 -4.92
N ALA A 303 1.09 -1.17 -4.60
CA ALA A 303 1.80 -0.09 -3.94
C ALA A 303 2.52 0.77 -4.99
N LYS A 304 2.41 2.09 -4.91
CA LYS A 304 3.07 2.99 -5.84
C LYS A 304 4.57 3.02 -5.56
N TYR A 305 5.37 3.05 -6.62
CA TYR A 305 6.83 3.10 -6.54
C TYR A 305 7.38 4.20 -7.44
N LYS A 306 8.39 4.91 -6.97
CA LYS A 306 9.21 5.82 -7.79
C LYS A 306 10.64 5.29 -7.91
N PRO A 307 11.27 5.40 -9.09
CA PRO A 307 12.68 5.09 -9.25
C PRO A 307 13.53 5.79 -8.19
N LEU A 308 14.56 5.10 -7.68
CA LEU A 308 15.50 5.69 -6.75
C LEU A 308 16.39 6.66 -7.51
N ILE A 309 16.51 7.88 -6.99
CA ILE A 309 17.47 8.87 -7.45
C ILE A 309 18.62 8.84 -6.45
N HIS A 310 19.84 8.70 -6.96
CA HIS A 310 21.06 8.66 -6.15
C HIS A 310 21.85 9.95 -6.33
N ASN A 311 22.53 10.40 -5.27
CA ASN A 311 23.55 11.44 -5.39
C ASN A 311 24.86 10.87 -5.98
N ALA A 312 25.85 11.73 -6.20
CA ALA A 312 27.16 11.35 -6.72
C ALA A 312 27.89 10.30 -5.84
N ASN A 313 27.53 10.20 -4.56
CA ASN A 313 28.11 9.26 -3.60
C ASN A 313 27.34 7.92 -3.56
N GLY A 314 26.31 7.74 -4.40
CA GLY A 314 25.50 6.53 -4.46
C GLY A 314 24.39 6.47 -3.41
N GLU A 315 24.18 7.51 -2.62
CA GLU A 315 23.14 7.57 -1.59
C GLU A 315 21.79 7.92 -2.21
N VAL A 316 20.73 7.23 -1.77
CA VAL A 316 19.37 7.51 -2.23
C VAL A 316 18.91 8.86 -1.69
N ILE A 317 18.71 9.83 -2.58
CA ILE A 317 18.18 11.16 -2.24
C ILE A 317 16.66 11.24 -2.35
N SER A 318 16.05 10.45 -3.23
CA SER A 318 14.58 10.41 -3.37
C SER A 318 14.11 9.14 -4.07
N GLY A 319 12.80 8.90 -4.02
CA GLY A 319 12.15 7.74 -4.64
C GLY A 319 11.74 6.66 -3.64
N GLY A 320 11.45 5.48 -4.17
CA GLY A 320 11.05 4.31 -3.40
C GLY A 320 9.54 4.10 -3.33
N ILE A 321 9.10 3.32 -2.34
CA ILE A 321 7.67 3.10 -2.08
C ILE A 321 7.01 4.42 -1.66
N GLU A 322 5.88 4.77 -2.28
CA GLU A 322 5.11 5.97 -1.95
C GLU A 322 3.75 5.62 -1.38
N LYS A 323 3.39 6.29 -0.28
CA LYS A 323 2.02 6.27 0.24
C LYS A 323 1.10 6.99 -0.73
N LEU A 324 -0.05 6.39 -1.03
CA LEU A 324 -1.05 7.02 -1.89
C LEU A 324 -1.63 8.28 -1.23
N ARG A 325 -1.91 9.29 -2.05
CA ARG A 325 -2.73 10.44 -1.64
C ARG A 325 -4.15 9.97 -1.41
N GLU A 326 -4.90 10.63 -0.53
CA GLU A 326 -6.27 10.21 -0.20
C GLU A 326 -7.17 10.07 -1.43
N GLN A 327 -7.07 11.01 -2.37
CA GLN A 327 -7.80 11.01 -3.65
C GLN A 327 -7.38 9.90 -4.63
N ASP A 328 -6.18 9.34 -4.47
CA ASP A 328 -5.66 8.26 -5.31
C ASP A 328 -5.86 6.87 -4.66
N SER A 329 -6.28 6.82 -3.39
CA SER A 329 -6.52 5.58 -2.68
C SER A 329 -7.86 4.99 -3.09
N VAL A 330 -7.81 4.04 -4.02
CA VAL A 330 -9.01 3.38 -4.54
C VAL A 330 -9.09 1.93 -4.09
N LEU A 331 -10.24 1.59 -3.52
CA LEU A 331 -10.72 0.23 -3.36
C LEU A 331 -11.57 -0.14 -4.58
N PHE A 332 -11.13 -1.16 -5.31
CA PHE A 332 -11.81 -1.70 -6.47
C PHE A 332 -12.62 -2.95 -6.13
N SER A 333 -13.84 -2.98 -6.66
CA SER A 333 -14.72 -4.14 -6.57
C SER A 333 -15.07 -4.64 -7.96
N TYR A 334 -14.52 -5.79 -8.34
CA TYR A 334 -14.66 -6.35 -9.69
C TYR A 334 -14.26 -5.42 -10.84
N LEU A 335 -13.69 -4.22 -10.58
CA LEU A 335 -13.40 -3.12 -11.51
C LEU A 335 -14.56 -2.76 -12.49
N PRO A 336 -14.73 -1.48 -12.88
CA PRO A 336 -13.98 -0.32 -12.46
C PRO A 336 -14.58 0.36 -11.21
N THR A 337 -15.53 -0.26 -10.49
CA THR A 337 -16.13 0.33 -9.28
C THR A 337 -15.04 0.85 -8.35
N LYS A 338 -15.04 2.18 -8.10
CA LYS A 338 -14.06 2.90 -7.29
C LYS A 338 -14.69 3.34 -5.99
N ILE A 339 -14.12 2.91 -4.87
CA ILE A 339 -14.51 3.37 -3.53
C ILE A 339 -13.32 4.08 -2.90
N PHE A 340 -13.50 5.35 -2.55
CA PHE A 340 -12.44 6.23 -2.02
C PHE A 340 -12.51 6.39 -0.48
N GLU A 341 -13.57 5.90 0.16
CA GLU A 341 -13.89 6.15 1.57
C GLU A 341 -12.77 5.72 2.55
N TYR A 342 -12.10 4.59 2.27
CA TYR A 342 -11.22 3.93 3.24
C TYR A 342 -9.76 4.39 3.23
N LYS A 343 -9.31 5.09 2.18
CA LYS A 343 -7.99 5.76 2.15
C LYS A 343 -6.78 4.85 2.50
N PHE A 344 -6.81 3.59 2.07
CA PHE A 344 -5.69 2.67 2.25
C PHE A 344 -4.40 3.16 1.57
N PRO A 345 -3.21 2.83 2.09
CA PRO A 345 -1.93 3.28 1.52
C PRO A 345 -1.58 2.60 0.17
N VAL A 346 -2.40 1.65 -0.28
CA VAL A 346 -2.24 0.85 -1.49
C VAL A 346 -3.57 0.77 -2.24
N LEU A 347 -3.53 0.56 -3.56
CA LEU A 347 -4.73 0.17 -4.30
C LEU A 347 -5.10 -1.25 -3.92
N ILE A 348 -6.38 -1.51 -3.73
CA ILE A 348 -6.88 -2.84 -3.39
C ILE A 348 -7.91 -3.24 -4.44
N ASN A 349 -7.80 -4.44 -4.99
CA ASN A 349 -8.84 -5.02 -5.84
C ASN A 349 -9.25 -6.39 -5.29
N ALA A 350 -10.54 -6.56 -5.01
CA ALA A 350 -11.12 -7.84 -4.62
C ALA A 350 -12.58 -7.94 -5.07
N ASN A 351 -13.20 -9.08 -4.82
CA ASN A 351 -14.58 -9.39 -5.19
C ASN A 351 -15.60 -8.89 -4.15
N PHE A 352 -15.58 -7.59 -3.82
CA PHE A 352 -16.57 -7.05 -2.89
C PHE A 352 -18.00 -7.15 -3.44
N LEU A 353 -18.96 -7.31 -2.53
CA LEU A 353 -20.38 -7.16 -2.85
C LEU A 353 -20.74 -5.68 -2.87
N THR A 354 -21.35 -5.25 -3.96
CA THR A 354 -21.75 -3.85 -4.16
C THR A 354 -23.24 -3.74 -4.41
N ASN A 355 -23.77 -2.55 -4.12
CA ASN A 355 -25.14 -2.18 -4.43
C ASN A 355 -25.41 -2.30 -5.95
N VAL A 356 -26.68 -2.17 -6.32
CA VAL A 356 -27.14 -2.34 -7.71
C VAL A 356 -26.38 -1.41 -8.67
N ASN A 357 -26.20 -0.15 -8.26
CA ASN A 357 -25.48 0.88 -9.03
C ASN A 357 -23.95 0.71 -8.99
N ARG A 358 -23.44 -0.19 -8.14
CA ARG A 358 -22.01 -0.44 -7.88
C ARG A 358 -21.17 0.80 -7.55
N GLU A 359 -21.74 1.70 -6.76
CA GLU A 359 -21.05 2.89 -6.23
C GLU A 359 -20.61 2.69 -4.78
N GLN A 360 -21.27 1.78 -4.07
CA GLN A 360 -21.01 1.48 -2.66
C GLN A 360 -20.92 -0.03 -2.44
N ILE A 361 -20.16 -0.43 -1.43
CA ILE A 361 -20.08 -1.82 -0.97
C ILE A 361 -21.11 -2.09 0.12
N HIS A 362 -21.66 -3.31 0.12
CA HIS A 362 -22.56 -3.78 1.15
C HIS A 362 -21.82 -3.96 2.47
N THR A 363 -22.02 -3.04 3.41
CA THR A 363 -21.34 -3.05 4.71
C THR A 363 -21.82 -4.19 5.60
N ASP A 364 -23.09 -4.56 5.47
CA ASP A 364 -23.77 -5.62 6.22
C ASP A 364 -23.48 -7.04 5.73
N SER A 365 -22.88 -7.21 4.54
CA SER A 365 -22.56 -8.54 4.02
C SER A 365 -21.46 -9.22 4.83
N VAL A 366 -21.71 -10.49 5.16
CA VAL A 366 -20.72 -11.38 5.80
C VAL A 366 -19.45 -11.49 4.96
N TRP A 367 -19.59 -11.51 3.63
CA TRP A 367 -18.48 -11.59 2.69
C TRP A 367 -17.55 -10.38 2.80
N ASN A 368 -18.11 -9.17 2.73
CA ASN A 368 -17.31 -7.94 2.80
C ASN A 368 -16.69 -7.74 4.18
N GLN A 369 -17.42 -8.06 5.26
CA GLN A 369 -16.86 -8.03 6.61
C GLN A 369 -15.64 -8.94 6.76
N TRP A 370 -15.68 -10.14 6.18
CA TRP A 370 -14.55 -11.05 6.15
C TRP A 370 -13.40 -10.55 5.29
N LEU A 371 -13.66 -9.99 4.11
CA LEU A 371 -12.61 -9.38 3.30
C LEU A 371 -11.92 -8.23 4.04
N PHE A 372 -12.66 -7.35 4.71
CA PHE A 372 -12.09 -6.24 5.49
C PHE A 372 -11.26 -6.72 6.69
N ASP A 373 -11.67 -7.83 7.32
CA ASP A 373 -10.87 -8.52 8.33
C ASP A 373 -9.52 -9.02 7.76
N LYS A 374 -9.51 -9.49 6.50
CA LYS A 374 -8.28 -9.95 5.83
C LYS A 374 -7.38 -8.83 5.33
N ILE A 375 -7.91 -7.70 4.87
CA ILE A 375 -7.10 -6.60 4.29
C ILE A 375 -5.92 -6.22 5.20
N SER A 376 -6.17 -5.99 6.49
CA SER A 376 -5.09 -5.57 7.39
C SER A 376 -4.01 -6.64 7.54
N GLY A 377 -4.41 -7.89 7.77
CA GLY A 377 -3.48 -9.02 7.89
C GLY A 377 -2.59 -9.20 6.67
N GLU A 378 -3.20 -9.13 5.47
CA GLU A 378 -2.45 -9.26 4.22
C GLU A 378 -1.51 -8.08 3.98
N ILE A 379 -1.86 -6.85 4.41
CA ILE A 379 -0.94 -5.70 4.31
C ILE A 379 0.29 -5.93 5.18
N PHE A 380 0.12 -6.34 6.45
CA PHE A 380 1.26 -6.62 7.34
C PHE A 380 2.10 -7.81 6.87
N GLN A 381 1.47 -8.86 6.35
CA GLN A 381 2.17 -9.97 5.75
C GLN A 381 2.97 -9.53 4.52
N TRP A 382 2.43 -8.63 3.70
CA TRP A 382 3.16 -8.08 2.56
C TRP A 382 4.33 -7.21 2.99
N ILE A 383 4.12 -6.33 3.98
CA ILE A 383 5.19 -5.51 4.56
C ILE A 383 6.32 -6.43 5.00
N LYS A 384 6.01 -7.47 5.79
CA LYS A 384 6.99 -8.48 6.25
C LYS A 384 7.83 -9.08 5.11
N GLU A 385 7.23 -9.37 3.97
CA GLU A 385 7.96 -9.84 2.79
C GLU A 385 8.84 -8.73 2.17
N LEU A 386 8.31 -7.52 2.04
CA LEU A 386 9.01 -6.38 1.45
C LEU A 386 10.18 -5.89 2.32
N VAL A 387 10.09 -5.93 3.65
CA VAL A 387 11.22 -5.52 4.52
C VAL A 387 12.41 -6.47 4.41
N LYS A 388 12.17 -7.75 4.08
CA LYS A 388 13.23 -8.72 3.80
C LYS A 388 13.86 -8.52 2.43
N ASN A 389 13.15 -7.86 1.50
CA ASN A 389 13.63 -7.64 0.16
C ASN A 389 14.72 -6.56 0.14
N ASN A 390 15.86 -6.87 -0.48
CA ASN A 390 17.01 -5.98 -0.53
C ASN A 390 16.76 -4.66 -1.28
N LYS A 391 15.73 -4.60 -2.12
CA LYS A 391 15.34 -3.40 -2.87
C LYS A 391 14.48 -2.43 -2.05
N PHE A 392 13.62 -2.96 -1.17
CA PHE A 392 12.59 -2.14 -0.50
C PHE A 392 12.91 -1.84 0.97
N HIS A 393 13.40 -2.84 1.72
CA HIS A 393 13.81 -2.68 3.13
C HIS A 393 12.78 -1.87 3.96
N PHE A 394 13.24 -0.88 4.73
CA PHE A 394 12.44 -0.05 5.63
C PHE A 394 11.37 0.79 4.91
N GLN A 395 11.52 1.04 3.60
CA GLN A 395 10.50 1.79 2.83
C GLN A 395 9.14 1.08 2.83
N ALA A 396 9.13 -0.24 3.06
CA ALA A 396 7.90 -1.02 3.19
C ALA A 396 6.99 -0.53 4.33
N TYR A 397 7.54 0.08 5.39
CA TYR A 397 6.74 0.60 6.50
C TYR A 397 5.85 1.77 6.09
N ARG A 398 6.10 2.43 4.95
CA ARG A 398 5.21 3.44 4.37
C ARG A 398 3.83 2.87 3.98
N LEU A 399 3.72 1.54 3.87
CA LEU A 399 2.48 0.82 3.57
C LEU A 399 1.68 0.46 4.83
N ILE A 400 2.17 0.79 6.03
CA ILE A 400 1.40 0.60 7.26
C ILE A 400 0.12 1.44 7.16
N PRO A 401 -1.08 0.83 7.26
CA PRO A 401 -2.32 1.55 7.10
C PRO A 401 -2.66 2.34 8.37
N SER A 402 -3.44 3.40 8.21
CA SER A 402 -4.01 4.14 9.34
C SER A 402 -5.25 3.42 9.89
N LYS A 403 -5.55 3.59 11.19
CA LYS A 403 -6.84 3.19 11.74
C LYS A 403 -7.96 3.95 11.01
N LEU A 404 -9.04 3.23 10.69
CA LEU A 404 -10.24 3.80 10.08
C LEU A 404 -11.16 4.36 11.16
N ASN A 405 -12.04 5.31 10.85
CA ASN A 405 -13.02 5.79 11.83
C ASN A 405 -14.07 4.67 12.12
N PRO A 406 -14.16 4.16 13.36
CA PRO A 406 -15.09 3.07 13.70
C PRO A 406 -16.56 3.48 13.63
N GLU A 407 -16.87 4.79 13.70
CA GLU A 407 -18.26 5.28 13.61
C GLU A 407 -18.83 5.19 12.19
N ASN A 408 -17.98 4.99 11.17
CA ASN A 408 -18.43 4.96 9.79
C ASN A 408 -19.32 3.75 9.48
N ASN A 409 -18.86 2.53 9.78
CA ASN A 409 -19.62 1.30 9.54
C ASN A 409 -18.94 0.04 10.16
N ILE A 410 -19.62 -1.11 10.08
CA ILE A 410 -19.10 -2.38 10.59
C ILE A 410 -17.81 -2.85 9.90
N LEU A 411 -17.57 -2.47 8.64
CA LEU A 411 -16.36 -2.86 7.91
C LEU A 411 -15.12 -2.16 8.49
N THR A 412 -15.23 -0.88 8.87
CA THR A 412 -14.12 -0.17 9.51
C THR A 412 -13.77 -0.78 10.87
N LYS A 413 -14.79 -1.20 11.63
CA LYS A 413 -14.58 -1.97 12.88
C LYS A 413 -13.84 -3.29 12.62
N ARG A 414 -14.27 -4.09 11.64
CA ARG A 414 -13.59 -5.35 11.27
C ARG A 414 -12.13 -5.14 10.90
N PHE A 415 -11.86 -4.13 10.08
CA PHE A 415 -10.49 -3.77 9.71
C PHE A 415 -9.66 -3.36 10.94
N ASN A 416 -10.19 -2.49 11.80
CA ASN A 416 -9.48 -2.01 12.99
C ASN A 416 -9.20 -3.11 14.01
N ASP A 417 -10.15 -4.03 14.21
CA ASP A 417 -9.96 -5.22 15.07
C ASP A 417 -8.82 -6.10 14.54
N SER A 418 -8.77 -6.31 13.21
CA SER A 418 -7.68 -7.05 12.56
C SER A 418 -6.34 -6.32 12.65
N PHE A 419 -6.35 -5.00 12.45
CA PHE A 419 -5.19 -4.13 12.60
C PHE A 419 -4.60 -4.25 14.00
N ALA A 420 -5.43 -4.16 15.05
CA ALA A 420 -4.98 -4.29 16.43
C ALA A 420 -4.34 -5.67 16.70
N ARG A 421 -4.95 -6.76 16.18
CA ARG A 421 -4.34 -8.10 16.27
C ARG A 421 -2.99 -8.17 15.56
N CYS A 422 -2.86 -7.54 14.40
CA CYS A 422 -1.60 -7.51 13.66
C CYS A 422 -0.50 -6.76 14.41
N ILE A 423 -0.81 -5.59 14.97
CA ILE A 423 0.14 -4.82 15.80
C ILE A 423 0.65 -5.66 16.99
N ASN A 424 -0.24 -6.40 17.64
CA ASN A 424 0.10 -7.17 18.84
C ASN A 424 0.84 -8.49 18.57
N HIS A 425 0.66 -9.09 17.38
CA HIS A 425 1.10 -10.48 17.14
C HIS A 425 2.02 -10.67 15.94
N CYS A 426 1.97 -9.79 14.93
CA CYS A 426 2.77 -9.94 13.72
C CYS A 426 4.22 -9.51 13.94
N ASN A 427 5.16 -10.36 13.51
CA ASN A 427 6.57 -10.02 13.44
C ASN A 427 6.94 -9.51 12.05
N PHE A 428 6.93 -8.19 11.88
CA PHE A 428 7.21 -7.54 10.59
C PHE A 428 8.30 -6.47 10.69
N ILE A 429 8.76 -6.13 11.90
CA ILE A 429 9.78 -5.11 12.11
C ILE A 429 11.16 -5.77 12.03
N ARG A 430 11.96 -5.36 11.06
CA ARG A 430 13.33 -5.83 10.87
C ARG A 430 14.30 -5.01 11.74
N ASN A 431 15.00 -5.66 12.66
CA ASN A 431 16.11 -5.03 13.40
C ASN A 431 17.39 -4.99 12.57
N ARG A 432 18.46 -4.36 13.11
CA ARG A 432 19.76 -4.22 12.44
C ARG A 432 20.47 -5.55 12.15
N LYS A 433 20.11 -6.62 12.88
CA LYS A 433 20.59 -8.00 12.65
C LYS A 433 19.70 -8.80 11.69
N ASN A 434 18.78 -8.15 10.98
CA ASN A 434 17.86 -8.75 10.02
C ASN A 434 16.84 -9.73 10.62
N GLN A 435 16.64 -9.69 11.95
CA GLN A 435 15.62 -10.46 12.64
C GLN A 435 14.29 -9.73 12.54
N LEU A 436 13.20 -10.50 12.39
CA LEU A 436 11.85 -9.96 12.40
C LEU A 436 11.26 -10.05 13.80
N LEU A 437 10.82 -8.91 14.29
CA LEU A 437 10.33 -8.68 15.64
C LEU A 437 8.92 -8.07 15.59
N ARG A 438 8.20 -8.23 16.69
CA ARG A 438 6.90 -7.60 16.96
C ARG A 438 7.08 -6.18 17.48
N VAL A 439 5.99 -5.41 17.50
CA VAL A 439 5.97 -4.02 17.97
C VAL A 439 6.45 -3.90 19.42
N ASN A 440 6.03 -4.80 20.30
CA ASN A 440 6.43 -4.88 21.71
C ASN A 440 7.81 -5.52 21.96
N GLU A 441 8.50 -5.97 20.91
CA GLU A 441 9.83 -6.58 21.01
C GLU A 441 10.94 -5.59 20.60
N VAL A 442 10.59 -4.40 20.12
CA VAL A 442 11.50 -3.40 19.54
C VAL A 442 11.47 -2.07 20.27
N ILE A 443 12.58 -1.34 20.16
CA ILE A 443 12.79 -0.01 20.72
C ILE A 443 13.43 0.88 19.66
N MET A 444 12.85 2.05 19.46
CA MET A 444 13.36 3.06 18.54
C MET A 444 14.40 3.94 19.22
N ASP A 445 15.67 3.80 18.82
CA ASP A 445 16.77 4.55 19.42
C ASP A 445 16.91 5.94 18.79
N LEU A 446 16.51 6.98 19.53
CA LEU A 446 16.62 8.38 19.10
C LEU A 446 18.02 8.96 19.34
N THR A 447 18.86 8.27 20.10
CA THR A 447 20.20 8.72 20.51
C THR A 447 21.30 8.21 19.58
N ALA A 448 21.00 7.15 18.81
CA ALA A 448 21.94 6.36 18.03
C ALA A 448 23.07 5.70 18.86
N MET A 449 22.97 5.69 20.20
CA MET A 449 23.97 5.08 21.09
C MET A 449 24.00 3.56 20.93
N SER A 450 22.87 2.92 20.65
CA SER A 450 22.82 1.48 20.37
C SER A 450 23.64 1.06 19.13
N LYS A 451 24.05 2.00 18.27
CA LYS A 451 24.96 1.73 17.13
C LYS A 451 26.43 1.68 17.54
N GLN A 452 26.79 2.22 18.71
CA GLN A 452 28.18 2.40 19.14
C GLN A 452 28.70 1.19 19.90
N SER A 453 28.75 0.04 19.22
CA SER A 453 29.19 -1.25 19.81
C SER A 453 30.62 -1.24 20.37
N SER A 454 31.43 -0.23 20.08
CA SER A 454 32.79 -0.07 20.59
C SER A 454 32.84 0.32 22.07
N PHE A 455 31.77 0.90 22.62
CA PHE A 455 31.67 1.29 24.03
C PHE A 455 30.27 1.14 24.66
N ILE A 456 29.24 0.79 23.88
CA ILE A 456 27.90 0.47 24.36
C ILE A 456 27.67 -1.04 24.30
N ASN A 457 27.42 -1.63 25.48
CA ASN A 457 26.96 -3.00 25.60
C ASN A 457 25.42 -3.04 25.43
N ILE A 458 24.96 -3.63 24.33
CA ILE A 458 23.52 -3.76 24.00
C ILE A 458 22.76 -4.52 25.07
N THR A 459 23.37 -5.55 25.70
CA THR A 459 22.74 -6.33 26.76
C THR A 459 22.48 -5.46 27.99
N SER A 460 23.46 -4.67 28.42
CA SER A 460 23.31 -3.75 29.56
C SER A 460 22.29 -2.65 29.28
N MET A 461 22.28 -2.12 28.06
CA MET A 461 21.29 -1.14 27.62
C MET A 461 19.87 -1.71 27.67
N ARG A 462 19.67 -2.93 27.17
CA ARG A 462 18.38 -3.64 27.25
C ARG A 462 17.97 -3.93 28.69
N GLU A 463 18.88 -4.41 29.53
CA GLU A 463 18.61 -4.71 30.94
C GLU A 463 18.20 -3.47 31.73
N TYR A 464 18.84 -2.33 31.46
CA TYR A 464 18.47 -1.05 32.05
C TYR A 464 17.03 -0.66 31.71
N ILE A 465 16.62 -0.81 30.44
CA ILE A 465 15.27 -0.48 29.99
C ILE A 465 14.23 -1.38 30.66
N ILE A 466 14.44 -2.70 30.65
CA ILE A 466 13.54 -3.69 31.28
C ILE A 466 13.33 -3.39 32.77
N LYS A 467 14.39 -2.97 33.49
CA LYS A 467 14.28 -2.71 34.92
C LYS A 467 13.49 -1.44 35.26
N ASN A 468 13.55 -0.41 34.41
CA ASN A 468 12.99 0.91 34.73
C ASN A 468 11.58 1.15 34.17
N GLU A 469 11.14 0.41 33.16
CA GLU A 469 9.87 0.69 32.49
C GLU A 469 8.66 -0.12 33.00
N GLU A 470 8.82 -0.95 34.04
CA GLU A 470 7.79 -1.93 34.49
C GLU A 470 7.23 -2.80 33.34
N THR A 471 7.91 -2.82 32.19
CA THR A 471 7.52 -3.58 31.02
C THR A 471 7.96 -5.02 31.21
N SER A 472 7.01 -5.95 31.14
CA SER A 472 7.30 -7.39 31.11
C SER A 472 8.35 -7.69 30.03
N SER A 473 9.24 -8.65 30.29
CA SER A 473 10.48 -9.00 29.55
C SER A 473 10.34 -9.37 28.06
N GLN A 474 9.58 -8.62 27.28
CA GLN A 474 9.17 -8.94 25.91
C GLN A 474 10.18 -8.43 24.87
N TYR A 475 11.10 -7.54 25.24
CA TYR A 475 12.13 -7.06 24.31
C TYR A 475 13.05 -8.17 23.82
N ALA A 476 13.30 -8.18 22.50
CA ALA A 476 14.27 -9.06 21.87
C ALA A 476 15.69 -8.84 22.43
N ASN A 477 16.61 -9.78 22.19
CA ASN A 477 18.02 -9.63 22.61
C ASN A 477 18.68 -8.38 22.02
N ASP A 478 18.32 -8.02 20.80
CA ASP A 478 18.70 -6.76 20.15
C ASP A 478 17.42 -6.05 19.67
N PRO A 479 16.80 -5.24 20.53
CA PRO A 479 15.50 -4.62 20.23
C PRO A 479 15.65 -3.35 19.39
N PHE A 480 16.87 -2.85 19.18
CA PHE A 480 17.07 -1.48 18.70
C PHE A 480 16.89 -1.33 17.19
N ILE A 481 16.07 -0.35 16.82
CA ILE A 481 15.87 0.11 15.45
C ILE A 481 16.15 1.60 15.33
N ASP A 482 16.37 2.05 14.10
CA ASP A 482 16.48 3.48 13.80
C ASP A 482 15.10 4.14 13.81
N TYR A 483 15.08 5.48 13.93
CA TYR A 483 13.84 6.23 13.84
C TYR A 483 13.10 5.97 12.52
N ASP A 484 11.84 5.57 12.61
CA ASP A 484 10.93 5.46 11.48
C ASP A 484 9.57 6.08 11.85
N LEU A 485 9.12 7.05 11.07
CA LEU A 485 7.88 7.77 11.33
C LEU A 485 6.65 6.85 11.36
N ASN A 486 6.59 5.83 10.49
CA ASN A 486 5.44 4.93 10.37
C ASN A 486 5.39 3.96 11.55
N LEU A 487 6.55 3.50 12.03
CA LEU A 487 6.64 2.67 13.24
C LEU A 487 6.32 3.46 14.51
N ASN A 488 6.71 4.74 14.56
CA ASN A 488 6.34 5.64 15.64
C ASN A 488 4.80 5.82 15.72
N GLN A 489 4.13 5.98 14.58
CA GLN A 489 2.66 6.14 14.51
C GLN A 489 1.87 4.94 15.04
N ILE A 490 2.46 3.74 15.07
CA ILE A 490 1.82 2.53 15.59
C ILE A 490 2.22 2.21 17.03
N GLY A 491 2.97 3.10 17.70
CA GLY A 491 3.27 3.01 19.12
C GLY A 491 4.50 2.18 19.47
N VAL A 492 5.50 2.09 18.58
CA VAL A 492 6.82 1.55 18.97
C VAL A 492 7.44 2.44 20.05
N GLU A 493 7.91 1.82 21.15
CA GLU A 493 8.56 2.50 22.26
C GLU A 493 9.88 3.15 21.83
N LYS A 494 10.26 4.22 22.52
CA LYS A 494 11.40 5.07 22.14
C LYS A 494 12.41 5.10 23.27
N PHE A 495 13.68 5.06 22.89
CA PHE A 495 14.79 5.35 23.78
C PHE A 495 15.28 6.78 23.56
N THR A 496 15.06 7.64 24.56
CA THR A 496 15.39 9.07 24.51
C THR A 496 16.74 9.39 25.14
N TRP A 497 17.21 10.63 24.97
CA TRP A 497 18.42 11.11 25.61
C TRP A 497 18.32 11.16 27.14
N ASP A 498 17.16 11.50 27.70
CA ASP A 498 16.95 11.49 29.16
C ASP A 498 17.13 10.07 29.73
N GLN A 499 16.56 9.07 29.05
CA GLN A 499 16.74 7.67 29.40
C GLN A 499 18.20 7.24 29.25
N CYS A 500 18.88 7.70 28.20
CA CYS A 500 20.30 7.44 27.98
C CYS A 500 21.21 8.02 29.07
N ILE A 501 20.96 9.27 29.48
CA ILE A 501 21.71 9.93 30.56
C ILE A 501 21.52 9.17 31.88
N ASN A 502 20.28 8.79 32.19
CA ASN A 502 19.98 8.01 33.38
C ASN A 502 20.61 6.60 33.31
N MET A 503 20.67 5.99 32.13
CA MET A 503 21.38 4.73 31.90
C MET A 503 22.87 4.86 32.20
N PHE A 504 23.55 5.89 31.71
CA PHE A 504 24.98 6.11 31.96
C PHE A 504 25.31 6.27 33.45
N LYS A 505 24.36 6.75 34.26
CA LYS A 505 24.49 6.86 35.72
C LYS A 505 24.13 5.57 36.47
N SER A 506 23.56 4.58 35.79
CA SER A 506 23.03 3.37 36.44
C SER A 506 24.11 2.34 36.75
N ASP A 507 23.94 1.61 37.86
CA ASP A 507 24.83 0.50 38.22
C ASP A 507 24.88 -0.61 37.15
N ILE A 508 23.80 -0.79 36.37
CA ILE A 508 23.73 -1.79 35.31
C ILE A 508 24.75 -1.47 34.23
N PHE A 509 24.77 -0.22 33.76
CA PHE A 509 25.71 0.23 32.75
C PHE A 509 27.14 0.21 33.28
N LEU A 510 27.36 0.84 34.45
CA LEU A 510 28.70 1.02 35.03
C LEU A 510 29.41 -0.31 35.36
N LYS A 511 28.68 -1.35 35.77
CA LYS A 511 29.25 -2.70 35.99
C LYS A 511 29.87 -3.32 34.74
N THR A 512 29.42 -2.91 33.56
CA THR A 512 29.83 -3.47 32.28
C THR A 512 30.67 -2.52 31.44
N HIS A 513 30.86 -1.27 31.89
CA HIS A 513 31.56 -0.23 31.15
C HIS A 513 33.00 -0.06 31.68
N SER A 514 33.96 -0.51 30.89
CA SER A 514 35.39 -0.50 31.22
C SER A 514 36.06 0.85 30.95
N ILE A 515 37.29 1.01 31.45
CA ILE A 515 38.13 2.19 31.17
C ILE A 515 38.40 2.33 29.66
N GLU A 516 38.67 1.24 28.95
CA GLU A 516 38.95 1.28 27.52
C GLU A 516 37.70 1.65 26.69
N GLU A 517 36.52 1.19 27.10
CA GLU A 517 35.26 1.64 26.51
C GLU A 517 35.00 3.12 26.80
N ASN A 518 35.34 3.61 27.99
CA ASN A 518 35.21 5.03 28.29
C ASN A 518 36.14 5.90 27.45
N LYS A 519 37.38 5.46 27.20
CA LYS A 519 38.28 6.15 26.25
C LYS A 519 37.66 6.26 24.86
N ARG A 520 37.09 5.17 24.33
CA ARG A 520 36.38 5.16 23.03
C ARG A 520 35.14 6.05 23.03
N MET A 521 34.40 6.10 24.14
CA MET A 521 33.26 7.00 24.33
C MET A 521 33.71 8.47 24.26
N ILE A 522 34.82 8.82 24.93
CA ILE A 522 35.42 10.16 24.87
C ILE A 522 35.87 10.49 23.43
N GLU A 523 36.55 9.57 22.75
CA GLU A 523 36.99 9.75 21.35
C GLU A 523 35.81 9.95 20.39
N TYR A 524 34.71 9.21 20.59
CA TYR A 524 33.46 9.36 19.83
C TYR A 524 32.88 10.76 20.01
N PHE A 525 32.69 11.22 21.25
CA PHE A 525 32.16 12.55 21.51
C PHE A 525 33.11 13.65 21.05
N TYR A 526 34.43 13.48 21.21
CA TYR A 526 35.41 14.40 20.65
C TYR A 526 35.26 14.50 19.13
N THR A 527 35.25 13.37 18.41
CA THR A 527 35.13 13.38 16.95
C THR A 527 33.86 14.05 16.49
N LYS A 528 32.76 13.81 17.22
CA LYS A 528 31.44 14.35 16.89
C LYS A 528 31.27 15.84 17.23
N TYR A 529 31.84 16.32 18.34
CA TYR A 529 31.62 17.70 18.82
C TYR A 529 32.82 18.65 18.63
N SER A 530 34.01 18.16 18.28
CA SER A 530 35.20 19.01 18.06
C SER A 530 35.33 19.58 16.64
N LYS A 531 34.62 19.00 15.67
CA LYS A 531 34.77 19.30 14.23
C LYS A 531 33.61 20.10 13.62
N ILE A 532 32.61 20.50 14.43
CA ILE A 532 31.35 21.04 13.91
C ILE A 532 31.18 22.50 14.33
N ASP A 533 31.28 23.39 13.34
CA ASP A 533 30.57 24.69 13.36
C ASP A 533 29.07 24.37 13.41
N THR A 534 28.39 24.96 14.40
CA THR A 534 26.97 24.79 14.74
C THR A 534 26.06 24.47 13.55
N ASN A 535 25.47 23.25 13.51
CA ASN A 535 24.10 22.93 13.03
C ASN A 535 23.85 21.47 12.59
N ASP A 536 24.67 20.49 12.98
CA ASP A 536 24.39 19.08 12.65
C ASP A 536 23.55 18.36 13.73
N GLY A 537 22.30 18.81 13.87
CA GLY A 537 21.14 17.96 14.22
C GLY A 537 21.16 17.10 15.49
N MET A 538 22.02 17.34 16.48
CA MET A 538 21.86 16.76 17.82
C MET A 538 21.11 17.72 18.74
N ASP A 539 19.94 17.29 19.23
CA ASP A 539 19.09 18.03 20.17
C ASP A 539 19.67 18.10 21.61
N ILE A 540 20.84 17.51 21.87
CA ILE A 540 21.43 17.46 23.22
C ILE A 540 22.77 18.17 23.33
N ASP A 541 22.84 19.06 24.32
CA ASP A 541 24.07 19.69 24.77
C ASP A 541 24.97 18.65 25.46
N ILE A 542 26.20 18.53 24.97
CA ILE A 542 27.21 17.62 25.50
C ILE A 542 27.48 17.83 26.99
N GLN A 543 27.28 19.05 27.52
CA GLN A 543 27.44 19.33 28.95
C GLN A 543 26.43 18.60 29.84
N GLN A 544 25.32 18.12 29.25
CA GLN A 544 24.28 17.35 29.95
C GLN A 544 24.56 15.85 29.95
N ILE A 545 25.53 15.38 29.17
CA ILE A 545 25.85 13.96 29.03
C ILE A 545 26.96 13.59 30.02
N PRO A 546 26.74 12.63 30.94
CA PRO A 546 27.81 12.10 31.76
C PRO A 546 28.61 11.07 30.96
N PHE A 547 29.86 11.40 30.62
CA PHE A 547 30.70 10.49 29.83
C PHE A 547 32.16 10.44 30.27
N LEU A 548 32.59 11.24 31.25
CA LEU A 548 33.95 11.19 31.77
C LEU A 548 33.98 10.39 33.07
N MET A 549 34.75 9.31 33.09
CA MET A 549 34.82 8.41 34.24
C MET A 549 35.72 8.96 35.35
N ASP A 550 35.22 8.93 36.57
CA ASP A 550 35.91 9.38 37.77
C ASP A 550 36.76 8.29 38.46
N GLN A 551 37.39 8.64 39.58
CA GLN A 551 38.20 7.71 40.38
C GLN A 551 37.40 6.57 41.01
N ASN A 552 36.07 6.70 41.11
CA ASN A 552 35.14 5.72 41.65
C ASN A 552 34.42 4.92 40.53
N TYR A 553 34.92 4.99 39.29
CA TYR A 553 34.35 4.31 38.13
C TYR A 553 32.91 4.75 37.78
N ARG A 554 32.54 5.99 38.13
CA ARG A 554 31.24 6.59 37.76
C ARG A 554 31.42 7.59 36.62
N LEU A 555 30.43 7.68 35.75
CA LEU A 555 30.40 8.69 34.69
C LEU A 555 29.84 9.99 35.22
N GLN A 556 30.56 11.08 34.96
CA GLN A 556 30.28 12.40 35.50
C GLN A 556 30.05 13.41 34.38
N LEU A 557 29.27 14.44 34.71
CA LEU A 557 29.12 15.60 33.85
C LEU A 557 30.43 16.38 33.81
N ILE A 558 30.72 16.98 32.66
CA ILE A 558 31.94 17.77 32.45
C ILE A 558 32.13 18.85 33.53
N LYS A 559 31.05 19.53 33.93
CA LYS A 559 31.07 20.61 34.92
C LYS A 559 31.42 20.15 36.34
N ASP A 560 31.24 18.86 36.64
CA ASP A 560 31.33 18.31 37.99
C ASP A 560 32.66 17.57 38.25
N ILE A 561 33.55 17.49 37.25
CA ILE A 561 34.78 16.68 37.29
C ILE A 561 36.04 17.50 36.99
N TYR A 562 37.14 17.19 37.68
CA TYR A 562 38.43 17.90 37.56
C TYR A 562 39.56 17.02 37.05
N PHE A 563 40.54 17.64 36.39
CA PHE A 563 41.83 16.99 36.17
C PHE A 563 42.63 16.92 37.50
N PRO A 564 43.27 15.79 37.81
CA PRO A 564 44.21 15.69 38.93
C PRO A 564 45.34 16.72 38.80
N ALA A 565 45.72 17.38 39.89
CA ALA A 565 46.85 18.30 39.89
C ALA A 565 48.18 17.51 39.86
N ASN A 566 49.14 17.95 39.03
CA ASN A 566 50.46 17.30 38.88
C ASN A 566 51.31 17.24 40.17
N THR A 567 50.91 17.95 41.23
CA THR A 567 51.68 18.13 42.48
C THR A 567 51.07 17.46 43.71
N MET A 568 49.94 16.75 43.58
CA MET A 568 49.37 15.98 44.69
C MET A 568 50.18 14.71 44.91
N GLY A 569 51.29 14.83 45.66
CA GLY A 569 51.89 13.69 46.36
C GLY A 569 50.93 13.16 47.43
N ASP A 570 51.12 11.90 47.79
CA ASP A 570 50.38 11.00 48.71
C ASP A 570 50.04 11.52 50.14
N ASN A 571 49.76 12.80 50.31
CA ASN A 571 49.33 13.37 51.58
C ASN A 571 47.80 13.48 51.60
N GLY A 572 47.19 12.47 52.20
CA GLY A 572 45.75 12.32 52.37
C GLY A 572 45.10 13.50 53.11
N THR A 573 44.71 14.52 52.36
CA THR A 573 43.64 15.43 52.75
C THR A 573 42.33 14.84 52.26
N ASN A 574 41.42 14.43 53.16
CA ASN A 574 40.08 13.86 52.89
C ASN A 574 39.60 14.02 51.42
N ASP A 575 40.02 13.09 50.56
CA ASP A 575 39.77 13.08 49.11
C ASP A 575 38.31 12.72 48.76
N SER A 576 37.44 12.58 49.77
CA SER A 576 36.06 12.11 49.60
C SER A 576 35.08 13.16 49.06
N GLU A 577 35.44 14.44 49.04
CA GLU A 577 34.55 15.52 48.57
C GLU A 577 34.70 15.84 47.07
N TYR A 578 35.76 15.38 46.41
CA TYR A 578 36.09 15.80 45.04
C TYR A 578 35.99 14.66 44.03
N ILE A 579 35.62 15.02 42.80
CA ILE A 579 35.46 14.09 41.68
C ILE A 579 36.55 14.40 40.66
N PHE A 580 37.50 13.48 40.51
CA PHE A 580 38.65 13.58 39.61
C PHE A 580 38.55 12.58 38.48
N VAL A 581 39.06 12.94 37.30
CA VAL A 581 39.21 12.00 36.19
C VAL A 581 40.03 10.79 36.64
N ASN A 582 39.55 9.59 36.30
CA ASN A 582 40.22 8.34 36.60
C ASN A 582 41.72 8.39 36.23
N LYS A 583 42.59 7.91 37.12
CA LYS A 583 44.06 8.02 36.97
C LYS A 583 44.57 7.45 35.63
N THR A 584 44.01 6.33 35.16
CA THR A 584 44.40 5.69 33.90
C THR A 584 43.94 6.49 32.68
N ILE A 585 42.73 7.06 32.73
CA ILE A 585 42.21 7.93 31.67
C ILE A 585 43.02 9.22 31.63
N PHE A 586 43.37 9.79 32.78
CA PHE A 586 44.19 10.99 32.85
C PHE A 586 45.60 10.77 32.28
N ALA A 587 46.23 9.63 32.60
CA ALA A 587 47.52 9.24 32.01
C ALA A 587 47.43 9.14 30.47
N TRP A 588 46.37 8.50 29.96
CA TRP A 588 46.10 8.41 28.52
C TRP A 588 45.88 9.79 27.86
N LEU A 589 45.14 10.70 28.50
CA LEU A 589 44.95 12.08 28.02
C LEU A 589 46.25 12.90 27.99
N ASN A 590 47.29 12.50 28.74
CA ASN A 590 48.61 13.14 28.73
C ASN A 590 49.51 12.63 27.60
N GLU A 591 49.12 11.56 26.90
CA GLU A 591 49.86 11.07 25.74
C GLU A 591 49.83 12.09 24.59
N LYS A 592 50.93 12.18 23.84
CA LYS A 592 51.06 13.15 22.74
C LYS A 592 49.94 13.02 21.69
N ALA A 593 49.46 11.80 21.46
CA ALA A 593 48.38 11.50 20.52
C ALA A 593 47.04 12.14 20.93
N GLN A 594 46.78 12.29 22.24
CA GLN A 594 45.47 12.71 22.78
C GLN A 594 45.42 14.17 23.24
N LYS A 595 46.46 14.95 22.91
CA LYS A 595 46.54 16.38 23.23
C LYS A 595 45.31 17.16 22.77
N GLY A 596 44.77 16.85 21.59
CA GLY A 596 43.57 17.49 21.05
C GLY A 596 42.32 17.23 21.89
N ILE A 597 42.13 15.98 22.34
CA ILE A 597 41.02 15.60 23.22
C ILE A 597 41.13 16.31 24.57
N LYS A 598 42.33 16.30 25.18
CA LYS A 598 42.55 16.97 26.46
C LYS A 598 42.27 18.49 26.38
N GLN A 599 42.70 19.15 25.31
CA GLN A 599 42.43 20.58 25.09
C GLN A 599 40.94 20.86 24.89
N TRP A 600 40.24 20.00 24.16
CA TRP A 600 38.81 20.09 23.98
C TRP A 600 38.05 19.93 25.30
N LEU A 601 38.39 18.93 26.12
CA LEU A 601 37.82 18.76 27.46
C LEU A 601 38.07 20.00 28.35
N LYS A 602 39.26 20.61 28.29
CA LYS A 602 39.54 21.88 28.97
C LYS A 602 38.62 23.00 28.46
N GLY A 603 38.44 23.11 27.14
CA GLY A 603 37.55 24.08 26.53
C GLY A 603 36.07 23.91 26.93
N LEU A 604 35.63 22.68 27.21
CA LEU A 604 34.30 22.39 27.74
C LEU A 604 34.18 22.62 29.26
N GLY A 605 35.28 22.92 29.95
CA GLY A 605 35.29 23.22 31.38
C GLY A 605 35.75 22.08 32.27
N VAL A 606 36.54 21.10 31.80
CA VAL A 606 37.32 20.23 32.71
C VAL A 606 38.62 20.94 33.05
N ASP A 607 38.69 21.56 34.23
CA ASP A 607 39.87 22.31 34.65
C ASP A 607 40.76 21.49 35.59
N GLU A 608 42.03 21.86 35.66
CA GLU A 608 42.91 21.44 36.75
C GLU A 608 42.43 22.07 38.05
N ARG A 609 42.40 21.29 39.13
CA ARG A 609 41.98 21.81 40.43
C ARG A 609 42.96 22.89 40.92
N THR A 610 42.46 24.12 41.00
CA THR A 610 43.09 25.27 41.64
C THR A 610 42.14 25.85 42.67
N ASP A 611 42.64 26.59 43.65
CA ASP A 611 41.79 27.23 44.65
C ASP A 611 40.76 28.19 44.00
N LEU A 612 41.09 28.80 42.85
CA LEU A 612 40.20 29.67 42.05
C LEU A 612 39.10 28.88 41.31
N THR A 613 39.46 27.80 40.62
CA THR A 613 38.47 26.99 39.88
C THR A 613 37.48 26.32 40.84
N TYR A 614 37.94 25.97 42.05
CA TYR A 614 37.08 25.48 43.12
C TYR A 614 36.09 26.53 43.64
N LEU A 615 36.56 27.77 43.84
CA LEU A 615 35.69 28.89 44.18
C LEU A 615 34.57 29.06 43.14
N HIS A 616 34.92 29.09 41.86
CA HIS A 616 33.97 29.35 40.76
C HIS A 616 32.97 28.22 40.51
N LYS A 617 33.38 26.95 40.64
CA LYS A 617 32.52 25.81 40.28
C LYS A 617 31.78 25.20 41.46
N THR A 618 32.31 25.29 42.68
CA THR A 618 31.72 24.61 43.84
C THR A 618 31.13 25.59 44.84
N ILE A 619 31.86 26.64 45.20
CA ILE A 619 31.45 27.55 46.29
C ILE A 619 30.44 28.59 45.80
N ILE A 620 30.75 29.32 44.72
CA ILE A 620 29.87 30.40 44.23
C ILE A 620 28.47 29.87 43.85
N PRO A 621 28.32 28.77 43.08
CA PRO A 621 27.01 28.27 42.70
C PRO A 621 26.17 27.77 43.88
N ASN A 622 26.83 27.35 44.97
CA ASN A 622 26.18 26.77 46.15
C ASN A 622 26.29 27.67 47.39
N VAL A 623 26.59 28.97 47.24
CA VAL A 623 27.00 29.84 48.35
C VAL A 623 26.01 29.86 49.53
N ALA A 624 24.71 29.71 49.24
CA ALA A 624 23.64 29.69 50.23
C ALA A 624 23.65 28.45 51.15
N CYS A 625 24.15 27.32 50.66
CA CYS A 625 24.09 26.03 51.36
C CYS A 625 25.48 25.43 51.64
N TYR A 626 26.52 25.93 50.97
CA TYR A 626 27.87 25.39 51.04
C TYR A 626 28.55 25.67 52.38
N ILE A 627 28.37 26.87 52.94
CA ILE A 627 29.01 27.29 54.19
C ILE A 627 28.16 26.81 55.37
N THR A 628 28.62 25.76 56.05
CA THR A 628 28.00 25.19 57.26
C THR A 628 28.77 25.59 58.51
N ARG A 629 28.19 25.39 59.71
CA ARG A 629 28.91 25.64 60.97
C ARG A 629 30.22 24.86 61.09
N GLU A 630 30.29 23.68 60.47
CA GLU A 630 31.47 22.81 60.53
C GLU A 630 32.59 23.26 59.59
N ASN A 631 32.26 23.82 58.42
CA ASN A 631 33.26 24.19 57.43
C ASN A 631 33.54 25.72 57.33
N ALA A 632 32.75 26.56 58.01
CA ALA A 632 32.79 28.02 57.82
C ALA A 632 34.18 28.65 58.03
N ILE A 633 34.87 28.32 59.12
CA ILE A 633 36.19 28.91 59.42
C ILE A 633 37.22 28.50 58.37
N LYS A 634 37.21 27.23 57.95
CA LYS A 634 38.14 26.71 56.93
C LYS A 634 37.87 27.38 55.58
N THR A 635 36.60 27.48 55.19
CA THR A 635 36.17 28.09 53.93
C THR A 635 36.51 29.57 53.88
N ILE A 636 36.20 30.35 54.92
CA ILE A 636 36.50 31.80 54.97
C ILE A 636 38.01 32.04 54.90
N LYS A 637 38.83 31.27 55.63
CA LYS A 637 40.30 31.39 55.57
C LYS A 637 40.83 31.10 54.17
N MET A 638 40.29 30.07 53.51
CA MET A 638 40.65 29.74 52.14
C MET A 638 40.29 30.89 51.17
N LEU A 639 39.08 31.44 51.24
CA LEU A 639 38.63 32.57 50.42
C LEU A 639 39.46 33.82 50.64
N PHE A 640 39.83 34.11 51.89
CA PHE A 640 40.67 35.25 52.25
C PHE A 640 42.10 35.10 51.71
N MET A 641 42.71 33.92 51.84
CA MET A 641 44.03 33.65 51.27
C MET A 641 44.02 33.69 49.73
N LEU A 642 42.94 33.20 49.12
CA LEU A 642 42.68 33.31 47.68
C LEU A 642 42.59 34.77 47.22
N PHE A 643 41.86 35.59 47.96
CA PHE A 643 41.76 37.03 47.70
C PHE A 643 43.14 37.68 47.82
N GLN A 644 43.88 37.45 48.90
CA GLN A 644 45.22 38.01 49.08
C GLN A 644 46.20 37.63 47.97
N LYS A 645 46.15 36.39 47.48
CA LYS A 645 47.03 35.93 46.39
C LYS A 645 46.71 36.54 45.02
N ASN A 646 45.49 37.01 44.80
CA ASN A 646 45.03 37.54 43.52
C ASN A 646 44.66 39.04 43.56
N ALA A 647 44.86 39.71 44.70
CA ALA A 647 44.60 41.15 44.91
C ALA A 647 45.82 42.05 44.62
N THR A 648 46.94 41.45 44.19
CA THR A 648 48.09 42.11 43.56
C THR A 648 48.15 41.72 42.10
#